data_AF-A0A4Q2XB87-F1
#
_entry.id   AF-A0A4Q2XB87-F1
#
_cell.length_a   1.000
_cell.length_b   1.000
_cell.length_c   1.000
_cell.angle_alpha   90.00
_cell.angle_beta   90.00
_cell.angle_gamma   90.00
#
_symmetry.space_group_name_H-M   'P 1'
#
loop_
_entity.id
_entity.type
_entity.pdbx_description
1 polymer ?
#
loop_
_entity_poly.entity_id
_entity_poly.type
_entity_poly.pdbx_seq_one_letter_code
_entity_poly.pdbx_strand_id
1 'polypeptide(L)'
;MQTTNHFTMKAAILATLGFPLLAQAQERFLLDIGSTSRLTTSPASGTYWNNLTAPTAPATTVTTLVNTAGVNTSGVTFAVTDPFAFSSTNGHASTSAPYLYSASSDFWAVQNNPGKDARGVIRIGGLDTTGTKVYDFTLFASSNRALTQKLIADYTVKGFTSEKKSLEAVGNTSNTVTFTGIQPDWRGNIYITTDVNPQSYSTATESYAVLGVVDVQSRLETRPPVVAPVYSAMGATPNPPEEVSPANPKGLTAYVLESKDTYSNRVGLGELLRRAGFNVKPLPLDAPPFNNAPGADFNEDVDLVAIGSFASDDPDYQAYMAQYGDFLDDYVDRAGLLIQFTQADQTEAKPPFLPDTQDASRNDADFTKALILEKQHLMMQGLPTVDNGNAIQFTLWNEPGNAHTDNTLWESYFQFFGFNVILSGDNRARTPGFMEGAYGQGRFFLSAMGNDKILNGETGEPTETPSLRAFNDVFFANLYNYADLVRNLATPPIEITPQPGSSTIPEGAWSIVLLPDTQIYSQNYPGLFEAQTAWIADNIKDRNIKFVLHLGDITNVNSVPEWKFARKAMSNLDGIMPYAFVTGNHDYGPGGNAATRDTFLNDHFKVSQYQNWPTFGGVKDAGKMDNSFHLFSAGGVDFIVLALEWAVQDETVVWAQSVLNQYPNRTAILVTHAFMNNNDFRYDHLDTTKPQTYNPHDYSTPGLKNDGEQLWNKLVKNNNFAFTFNGHVLGDGTGFRIDNNNAGKPVAQMLANYQMRNLGGEAYLRVLEFQPDGKTVKVTTHSPVYNNYLTTTDQDFQFEVPLGAADADNDGILDYYDEDFDDDNDGLNNYLEHSVYGTSSKTADTDGDGISDAKEIAAGTNPVRNDRPEFDAVKENRDDLGLFTRDDLMDVRPSPTLIDVKDGQVKLDFQLLQSPDLIEWSPAGEKMEWSMPAGNGTRLFRLRMDEQVPAPAPAH
;
A
#
# COMPACT_ATOMS: atom_id res chain seq x y z
N MET A 1 -3.43 78.84 18.61
CA MET A 1 -3.28 77.45 18.13
C MET A 1 -4.60 77.08 17.46
N GLN A 2 -4.62 77.15 16.12
CA GLN A 2 -4.91 76.06 15.14
C GLN A 2 -6.40 75.64 15.11
N THR A 3 -7.30 75.97 14.15
CA THR A 3 -7.38 75.88 12.65
C THR A 3 -7.49 74.43 12.14
N THR A 4 -8.69 73.90 11.83
CA THR A 4 -9.56 73.96 10.61
C THR A 4 -9.25 72.94 9.49
N ASN A 5 -10.26 72.12 9.19
CA ASN A 5 -10.87 71.74 7.90
C ASN A 5 -10.07 71.51 6.59
N HIS A 6 -10.58 70.52 5.83
CA HIS A 6 -10.50 70.29 4.38
C HIS A 6 -9.17 69.77 3.79
N PHE A 7 -9.11 68.46 3.53
CA PHE A 7 -8.28 67.92 2.45
C PHE A 7 -9.05 68.04 1.13
N THR A 8 -8.75 69.12 0.40
CA THR A 8 -8.99 69.26 -1.03
C THR A 8 -7.62 69.24 -1.70
N MET A 9 -7.48 68.44 -2.77
CA MET A 9 -6.36 68.29 -3.73
C MET A 9 -5.79 66.87 -3.75
N LYS A 10 -5.70 66.15 -4.88
CA LYS A 10 -5.70 66.59 -6.29
C LYS A 10 -6.15 65.46 -7.22
N ALA A 11 -7.32 65.65 -7.84
CA ALA A 11 -7.75 64.99 -9.08
C ALA A 11 -6.97 65.53 -10.30
N ALA A 12 -5.64 65.63 -10.22
CA ALA A 12 -4.81 66.28 -11.24
C ALA A 12 -3.57 65.47 -11.66
N ILE A 13 -3.54 64.15 -11.43
CA ILE A 13 -2.48 63.24 -11.93
C ILE A 13 -3.04 62.13 -12.84
N LEU A 14 -4.37 62.08 -13.08
CA LEU A 14 -4.97 61.15 -14.06
C LEU A 14 -5.26 61.79 -15.43
N ALA A 15 -4.76 63.00 -15.69
CA ALA A 15 -4.94 63.70 -16.97
C ALA A 15 -3.66 63.78 -17.83
N THR A 16 -2.56 63.12 -17.42
CA THR A 16 -1.26 63.14 -18.12
C THR A 16 -0.81 61.80 -18.68
N LEU A 17 -1.57 60.73 -18.50
CA LEU A 17 -1.41 59.51 -19.29
C LEU A 17 -2.48 59.54 -20.38
N GLY A 18 -2.09 60.03 -21.55
CA GLY A 18 -2.92 60.05 -22.75
C GLY A 18 -3.21 58.65 -23.28
N PHE A 19 -3.93 57.85 -22.50
CA PHE A 19 -4.67 56.72 -23.03
C PHE A 19 -5.99 57.28 -23.55
N PRO A 20 -6.25 57.22 -24.87
CA PRO A 20 -7.61 57.43 -25.32
C PRO A 20 -8.45 56.35 -24.64
N LEU A 21 -9.36 56.74 -23.75
CA LEU A 21 -10.49 55.91 -23.40
C LEU A 21 -11.32 55.83 -24.70
N LEU A 22 -10.90 54.95 -25.61
CA LEU A 22 -11.77 54.43 -26.63
C LEU A 22 -12.86 53.70 -25.85
N ALA A 23 -14.00 54.35 -25.67
CA ALA A 23 -15.23 53.64 -25.37
C ALA A 23 -15.37 52.57 -26.45
N GLN A 24 -14.98 51.33 -26.13
CA GLN A 24 -15.23 50.21 -27.03
C GLN A 24 -16.74 50.13 -27.21
N ALA A 25 -17.18 50.30 -28.45
CA ALA A 25 -18.59 50.31 -28.79
C ALA A 25 -19.25 49.00 -28.33
N GLN A 26 -20.50 49.09 -27.89
CA GLN A 26 -21.33 47.94 -27.57
C GLN A 26 -21.41 47.00 -28.77
N GLU A 27 -20.90 45.78 -28.64
CA GLU A 27 -21.02 44.74 -29.64
C GLU A 27 -22.45 44.18 -29.61
N ARG A 28 -23.10 44.14 -30.77
CA ARG A 28 -24.40 43.50 -30.97
C ARG A 28 -24.37 42.66 -32.24
N PHE A 29 -24.88 41.45 -32.15
CA PHE A 29 -24.95 40.47 -33.23
C PHE A 29 -26.40 40.04 -33.43
N LEU A 30 -26.84 40.02 -34.69
CA LEU A 30 -28.15 39.47 -35.06
C LEU A 30 -27.92 38.23 -35.91
N LEU A 31 -28.42 37.10 -35.44
CA LEU A 31 -28.32 35.81 -36.10
C LEU A 31 -29.69 35.44 -36.68
N ASP A 32 -29.69 35.19 -37.98
CA ASP A 32 -30.82 34.62 -38.72
C ASP A 32 -30.56 33.12 -38.90
N ILE A 33 -31.21 32.30 -38.06
CA ILE A 33 -31.06 30.84 -38.06
C ILE A 33 -32.24 30.25 -38.81
N GLY A 34 -31.99 29.79 -40.03
CA GLY A 34 -33.06 29.61 -40.98
C GLY A 34 -32.73 28.72 -42.17
N SER A 35 -33.56 28.80 -43.19
CA SER A 35 -33.40 28.04 -44.43
C SER A 35 -32.59 28.83 -45.46
N THR A 36 -31.80 28.14 -46.29
CA THR A 36 -31.12 28.75 -47.45
C THR A 36 -32.06 29.51 -48.40
N SER A 37 -33.35 29.15 -48.41
CA SER A 37 -34.37 29.77 -49.27
C SER A 37 -34.87 31.13 -48.78
N ARG A 38 -34.53 31.56 -47.56
CA ARG A 38 -35.06 32.79 -46.96
C ARG A 38 -33.97 33.47 -46.12
N LEU A 39 -33.08 34.19 -46.79
CA LEU A 39 -32.03 34.97 -46.13
C LEU A 39 -32.48 36.38 -45.81
N THR A 40 -32.12 36.86 -44.63
CA THR A 40 -32.28 38.26 -44.30
C THR A 40 -31.27 39.12 -45.04
N THR A 41 -31.79 39.93 -45.95
CA THR A 41 -30.99 40.95 -46.62
C THR A 41 -30.68 42.08 -45.64
N SER A 42 -29.39 42.39 -45.48
CA SER A 42 -28.92 43.48 -44.60
C SER A 42 -29.03 44.82 -45.34
N PRO A 43 -30.13 45.59 -45.22
CA PRO A 43 -30.03 47.05 -45.00
C PRO A 43 -31.32 47.73 -44.46
N ALA A 44 -32.06 47.15 -43.52
CA ALA A 44 -33.09 47.91 -42.80
C ALA A 44 -32.42 48.83 -41.78
N SER A 45 -32.47 50.15 -42.01
CA SER A 45 -31.87 51.17 -41.11
C SER A 45 -30.37 50.97 -40.82
N GLY A 46 -29.60 50.41 -41.77
CA GLY A 46 -28.16 50.17 -41.62
C GLY A 46 -27.78 48.97 -40.74
N THR A 47 -28.72 48.07 -40.43
CA THR A 47 -28.49 46.89 -39.59
C THR A 47 -28.08 45.67 -40.41
N TYR A 48 -27.00 45.01 -40.00
CA TYR A 48 -26.49 43.78 -40.63
C TYR A 48 -26.85 42.51 -39.85
N TRP A 49 -27.14 41.44 -40.60
CA TRP A 49 -27.56 40.13 -40.10
C TRP A 49 -26.58 39.04 -40.54
N ASN A 50 -26.33 38.09 -39.64
CA ASN A 50 -25.53 36.89 -39.90
C ASN A 50 -26.49 35.75 -40.28
N ASN A 51 -26.52 35.39 -41.57
CA ASN A 51 -27.41 34.36 -42.11
C ASN A 51 -26.80 32.96 -41.98
N LEU A 52 -27.46 32.06 -41.23
CA LEU A 52 -26.98 30.72 -40.87
C LEU A 52 -27.96 29.66 -41.38
N THR A 53 -27.52 28.80 -42.31
CA THR A 53 -28.45 28.06 -43.19
C THR A 53 -28.29 26.53 -43.31
N ALA A 54 -27.40 25.90 -42.55
CA ALA A 54 -27.12 24.46 -42.65
C ALA A 54 -27.26 23.74 -41.29
N PRO A 55 -28.27 22.85 -41.10
CA PRO A 55 -28.49 22.17 -39.82
C PRO A 55 -27.84 20.78 -39.67
N THR A 56 -27.35 20.12 -40.73
CA THR A 56 -27.26 18.63 -40.77
C THR A 56 -25.88 17.95 -40.73
N ALA A 57 -24.80 18.62 -40.27
CA ALA A 57 -23.54 17.95 -39.92
C ALA A 57 -22.81 18.76 -38.84
N PRO A 58 -21.96 18.17 -37.96
CA PRO A 58 -21.05 18.92 -37.10
C PRO A 58 -20.09 19.67 -38.00
N ALA A 59 -20.48 20.88 -38.41
CA ALA A 59 -19.67 21.71 -39.26
C ALA A 59 -18.56 22.26 -38.38
N THR A 60 -17.34 21.76 -38.59
CA THR A 60 -16.07 22.39 -38.26
C THR A 60 -15.92 23.81 -38.84
N THR A 61 -16.95 24.33 -39.53
CA THR A 61 -16.99 25.63 -40.18
C THR A 61 -17.31 26.74 -39.17
N VAL A 62 -16.24 27.22 -38.54
CA VAL A 62 -16.20 28.46 -37.77
C VAL A 62 -16.58 29.64 -38.68
N THR A 63 -17.75 30.24 -38.47
CA THR A 63 -18.19 31.42 -39.24
C THR A 63 -17.84 32.68 -38.47
N THR A 64 -17.07 33.58 -39.06
CA THR A 64 -16.80 34.91 -38.48
C THR A 64 -18.08 35.74 -38.48
N LEU A 65 -18.42 36.31 -37.32
CA LEU A 65 -19.60 37.16 -37.19
C LEU A 65 -19.30 38.62 -37.56
N VAL A 66 -20.31 39.30 -38.11
CA VAL A 66 -20.34 40.76 -38.25
C VAL A 66 -21.27 41.38 -37.21
N ASN A 67 -20.89 42.55 -36.70
CA ASN A 67 -21.77 43.32 -35.82
C ASN A 67 -22.89 44.01 -36.62
N THR A 68 -23.84 44.64 -35.91
CA THR A 68 -24.96 45.37 -36.53
C THR A 68 -24.56 46.55 -37.42
N ALA A 69 -23.29 46.98 -37.43
CA ALA A 69 -22.73 47.99 -38.34
C ALA A 69 -22.03 47.39 -39.58
N GLY A 70 -21.98 46.06 -39.70
CA GLY A 70 -21.39 45.34 -40.84
C GLY A 70 -19.87 45.19 -40.76
N VAL A 71 -19.29 45.43 -39.58
CA VAL A 71 -17.84 45.28 -39.36
C VAL A 71 -17.55 43.87 -38.84
N ASN A 72 -16.56 43.20 -39.43
CA ASN A 72 -16.04 41.94 -38.92
C ASN A 72 -15.50 42.16 -37.50
N THR A 73 -16.07 41.44 -36.53
CA THR A 73 -15.52 41.43 -35.17
C THR A 73 -14.37 40.43 -35.11
N SER A 74 -13.15 40.95 -34.98
CA SER A 74 -11.94 40.13 -34.95
C SER A 74 -12.05 39.08 -33.84
N GLY A 75 -12.06 37.80 -34.22
CA GLY A 75 -12.04 36.66 -33.30
C GLY A 75 -13.41 36.10 -32.90
N VAL A 76 -14.52 36.82 -33.07
CA VAL A 76 -15.85 36.31 -32.69
C VAL A 76 -16.39 35.35 -33.75
N THR A 77 -16.80 34.18 -33.31
CA THR A 77 -17.15 33.07 -34.20
C THR A 77 -18.44 32.36 -33.80
N PHE A 78 -19.10 31.75 -34.78
CA PHE A 78 -20.25 30.88 -34.60
C PHE A 78 -19.92 29.45 -35.06
N ALA A 79 -20.33 28.46 -34.27
CA ALA A 79 -20.23 27.05 -34.61
C ALA A 79 -21.47 26.27 -34.15
N VAL A 80 -21.82 25.19 -34.86
CA VAL A 80 -22.82 24.21 -34.43
C VAL A 80 -22.06 23.03 -33.80
N THR A 81 -22.20 22.84 -32.49
CA THR A 81 -21.48 21.80 -31.74
C THR A 81 -22.29 20.52 -31.59
N ASP A 82 -23.62 20.61 -31.70
CA ASP A 82 -24.53 19.47 -31.74
C ASP A 82 -25.58 19.73 -32.84
N PRO A 83 -25.72 18.86 -33.86
CA PRO A 83 -26.51 19.13 -35.06
C PRO A 83 -28.02 19.31 -34.78
N PHE A 84 -28.67 20.05 -35.68
CA PHE A 84 -30.13 20.19 -35.69
C PHE A 84 -30.72 19.21 -36.71
N ALA A 85 -31.94 18.73 -36.46
CA ALA A 85 -32.56 17.70 -37.30
C ALA A 85 -32.90 18.23 -38.71
N PHE A 86 -33.38 19.47 -38.83
CA PHE A 86 -33.73 20.12 -40.09
C PHE A 86 -33.93 21.63 -39.94
N SER A 87 -34.03 22.36 -41.06
CA SER A 87 -34.48 23.76 -41.14
C SER A 87 -35.87 23.86 -41.75
N SER A 88 -36.64 24.88 -41.39
CA SER A 88 -38.04 25.04 -41.82
C SER A 88 -38.42 26.51 -41.97
N THR A 89 -39.22 26.85 -43.00
CA THR A 89 -39.76 28.21 -43.23
C THR A 89 -41.17 28.41 -42.68
N ASN A 90 -41.52 27.61 -41.67
CA ASN A 90 -42.89 27.45 -41.19
C ASN A 90 -43.26 28.38 -40.03
N GLY A 91 -42.85 29.65 -40.07
CA GLY A 91 -43.07 30.64 -39.01
C GLY A 91 -43.97 31.82 -39.42
N HIS A 92 -44.15 32.75 -38.48
CA HIS A 92 -44.90 34.01 -38.62
C HIS A 92 -43.97 35.23 -38.71
N ALA A 93 -44.52 36.37 -39.12
CA ALA A 93 -43.86 37.66 -38.95
C ALA A 93 -43.85 38.06 -37.47
N SER A 94 -42.68 38.43 -36.95
CA SER A 94 -42.58 39.02 -35.63
C SER A 94 -43.12 40.45 -35.63
N THR A 95 -43.78 40.85 -34.55
CA THR A 95 -44.11 42.24 -34.24
C THR A 95 -43.05 42.90 -33.35
N SER A 96 -42.06 42.13 -32.88
CA SER A 96 -40.94 42.60 -32.06
C SER A 96 -39.83 43.13 -32.97
N ALA A 97 -39.62 44.45 -32.99
CA ALA A 97 -38.46 45.04 -33.64
C ALA A 97 -37.17 44.64 -32.90
N PRO A 98 -36.05 44.33 -33.60
CA PRO A 98 -35.78 44.55 -35.03
C PRO A 98 -36.06 43.35 -35.95
N TYR A 99 -36.84 42.35 -35.53
CA TYR A 99 -36.94 41.07 -36.24
C TYR A 99 -37.77 41.19 -37.52
N LEU A 100 -37.09 41.06 -38.67
CA LEU A 100 -37.73 41.10 -39.99
C LEU A 100 -38.45 39.78 -40.28
N TYR A 101 -39.46 39.82 -41.15
CA TYR A 101 -40.17 38.61 -41.58
C TYR A 101 -39.22 37.53 -42.11
N SER A 102 -38.15 37.92 -42.83
CA SER A 102 -37.18 36.97 -43.37
C SER A 102 -36.46 36.18 -42.29
N ALA A 103 -36.12 36.78 -41.14
CA ALA A 103 -35.43 36.11 -40.03
C ALA A 103 -36.38 35.44 -39.02
N SER A 104 -37.59 35.96 -38.89
CA SER A 104 -38.52 35.54 -37.84
C SER A 104 -39.42 34.38 -38.23
N SER A 105 -39.48 34.05 -39.53
CA SER A 105 -40.43 33.11 -40.11
C SER A 105 -39.81 31.76 -40.50
N ASP A 106 -38.55 31.56 -40.18
CA ASP A 106 -37.82 30.31 -40.30
C ASP A 106 -37.01 29.99 -39.04
N PHE A 107 -36.58 28.73 -38.94
CA PHE A 107 -35.89 28.20 -37.77
C PHE A 107 -35.18 26.88 -38.09
N TRP A 108 -34.23 26.50 -37.25
CA TRP A 108 -33.76 25.12 -37.11
C TRP A 108 -34.57 24.38 -36.06
N ALA A 109 -34.74 23.07 -36.23
CA ALA A 109 -35.54 22.23 -35.34
C ALA A 109 -34.75 21.03 -34.81
N VAL A 110 -34.97 20.70 -33.55
CA VAL A 110 -34.58 19.43 -32.93
C VAL A 110 -35.82 18.54 -32.83
N GLN A 111 -35.64 17.22 -32.89
CA GLN A 111 -36.74 16.26 -32.93
C GLN A 111 -36.51 15.14 -31.92
N ASN A 112 -37.48 14.92 -31.03
CA ASN A 112 -37.46 13.82 -30.08
C ASN A 112 -38.09 12.56 -30.71
N ASN A 113 -37.26 11.68 -31.28
CA ASN A 113 -37.64 10.37 -31.83
C ASN A 113 -36.83 9.26 -31.15
N PRO A 114 -37.33 8.00 -31.08
CA PRO A 114 -36.54 6.87 -30.58
C PRO A 114 -35.21 6.72 -31.35
N GLY A 115 -34.08 6.79 -30.65
CA GLY A 115 -32.74 6.63 -31.22
C GLY A 115 -32.09 7.89 -31.81
N LYS A 116 -32.62 9.09 -31.56
CA LYS A 116 -31.97 10.37 -31.90
C LYS A 116 -31.91 11.27 -30.66
N ASP A 117 -30.80 11.96 -30.48
CA ASP A 117 -30.68 12.96 -29.42
C ASP A 117 -31.64 14.13 -29.67
N ALA A 118 -32.46 14.45 -28.66
CA ALA A 118 -33.49 15.48 -28.72
C ALA A 118 -32.92 16.89 -28.40
N ARG A 119 -31.72 17.18 -28.93
CA ARG A 119 -30.91 18.35 -28.58
C ARG A 119 -30.21 18.93 -29.80
N GLY A 120 -29.95 20.23 -29.76
CA GLY A 120 -29.08 20.94 -30.70
C GLY A 120 -28.36 22.06 -29.97
N VAL A 121 -27.08 22.28 -30.28
CA VAL A 121 -26.21 23.20 -29.54
C VAL A 121 -25.43 24.06 -30.52
N ILE A 122 -25.47 25.37 -30.28
CA ILE A 122 -24.61 26.35 -30.97
C ILE A 122 -23.64 26.97 -29.97
N ARG A 123 -22.45 27.33 -30.46
CA ARG A 123 -21.41 28.02 -29.71
C ARG A 123 -21.12 29.36 -30.36
N ILE A 124 -21.11 30.42 -29.56
CA ILE A 124 -20.53 31.72 -29.92
C ILE A 124 -19.19 31.84 -29.18
N GLY A 125 -18.09 31.84 -29.90
CA GLY A 125 -16.72 31.86 -29.35
C GLY A 125 -15.97 33.15 -29.64
N GLY A 126 -14.84 33.38 -28.97
CA GLY A 126 -14.01 34.58 -29.12
C GLY A 126 -14.60 35.84 -28.48
N LEU A 127 -15.47 35.65 -27.49
CA LEU A 127 -16.05 36.70 -26.65
C LEU A 127 -15.07 37.13 -25.54
N ASP A 128 -15.41 38.18 -24.80
CA ASP A 128 -14.55 38.76 -23.75
C ASP A 128 -14.18 37.73 -22.67
N THR A 129 -12.88 37.46 -22.53
CA THR A 129 -12.33 36.58 -21.50
C THR A 129 -11.89 37.33 -20.25
N THR A 130 -11.89 38.68 -20.26
CA THR A 130 -11.40 39.47 -19.13
C THR A 130 -12.46 39.72 -18.06
N GLY A 131 -13.69 39.25 -18.26
CA GLY A 131 -14.82 39.45 -17.33
C GLY A 131 -15.30 40.90 -17.26
N THR A 132 -14.95 41.73 -18.24
CA THR A 132 -15.35 43.14 -18.30
C THR A 132 -16.67 43.34 -19.03
N LYS A 133 -17.04 42.37 -19.88
CA LYS A 133 -18.31 42.32 -20.58
C LYS A 133 -19.15 41.13 -20.12
N VAL A 134 -20.45 41.39 -20.04
CA VAL A 134 -21.48 40.37 -20.00
C VAL A 134 -22.34 40.46 -21.25
N TYR A 135 -23.03 39.38 -21.58
CA TYR A 135 -23.80 39.25 -22.81
C TYR A 135 -25.25 38.93 -22.49
N ASP A 136 -26.15 39.70 -23.08
CA ASP A 136 -27.57 39.43 -23.05
C ASP A 136 -27.96 38.71 -24.35
N PHE A 137 -28.77 37.66 -24.22
CA PHE A 137 -29.27 36.86 -25.33
C PHE A 137 -30.78 36.98 -25.38
N THR A 138 -31.34 37.47 -26.47
CA THR A 138 -32.77 37.43 -26.71
C THR A 138 -33.07 36.46 -27.84
N LEU A 139 -33.84 35.42 -27.51
CA LEU A 139 -34.24 34.39 -28.46
C LEU A 139 -35.70 34.59 -28.89
N PHE A 140 -35.95 34.42 -30.18
CA PHE A 140 -37.29 34.40 -30.76
C PHE A 140 -37.43 33.23 -31.71
N ALA A 141 -38.53 32.50 -31.58
CA ALA A 141 -38.93 31.50 -32.56
C ALA A 141 -40.45 31.55 -32.76
N SER A 142 -40.89 31.26 -33.98
CA SER A 142 -42.29 31.22 -34.34
C SER A 142 -42.63 30.03 -35.23
N SER A 143 -43.85 29.53 -35.12
CA SER A 143 -44.38 28.45 -35.96
C SER A 143 -45.83 28.73 -36.31
N ASN A 144 -46.21 28.55 -37.58
CA ASN A 144 -47.58 28.74 -38.08
C ASN A 144 -48.43 27.45 -38.03
N ARG A 145 -47.93 26.42 -37.35
CA ARG A 145 -48.65 25.15 -37.16
C ARG A 145 -49.99 25.36 -36.44
N ALA A 146 -50.86 24.35 -36.52
CA ALA A 146 -52.15 24.41 -35.87
C ALA A 146 -52.01 24.65 -34.35
N LEU A 147 -52.83 25.54 -33.79
CA LEU A 147 -52.84 25.90 -32.36
C LEU A 147 -53.14 24.71 -31.42
N THR A 148 -53.51 23.55 -31.96
CA THR A 148 -53.65 22.31 -31.21
C THR A 148 -52.31 21.64 -30.88
N GLN A 149 -51.22 22.01 -31.55
CA GLN A 149 -49.85 21.53 -31.33
C GLN A 149 -49.05 22.49 -30.44
N LYS A 150 -47.97 21.98 -29.83
CA LYS A 150 -47.03 22.75 -29.01
C LYS A 150 -45.58 22.47 -29.38
N LEU A 151 -44.83 23.49 -29.77
CA LEU A 151 -43.40 23.46 -30.01
C LEU A 151 -42.72 24.30 -28.93
N ILE A 152 -42.54 23.69 -27.76
CA ILE A 152 -41.89 24.32 -26.61
C ILE A 152 -40.41 23.96 -26.65
N ALA A 153 -39.57 24.98 -26.81
CA ALA A 153 -38.13 24.86 -26.66
C ALA A 153 -37.72 25.22 -25.23
N ASP A 154 -36.93 24.36 -24.62
CA ASP A 154 -36.15 24.66 -23.43
C ASP A 154 -34.77 25.15 -23.87
N TYR A 155 -34.49 26.43 -23.69
CA TYR A 155 -33.19 27.00 -24.00
C TYR A 155 -32.36 27.13 -22.73
N THR A 156 -31.14 26.61 -22.79
CA THR A 156 -30.11 26.88 -21.79
C THR A 156 -29.01 27.70 -22.44
N VAL A 157 -28.76 28.89 -21.90
CA VAL A 157 -27.62 29.72 -22.28
C VAL A 157 -26.57 29.60 -21.18
N LYS A 158 -25.39 29.10 -21.54
CA LYS A 158 -24.31 28.76 -20.61
C LYS A 158 -23.00 29.40 -21.03
N GLY A 159 -22.43 30.21 -20.14
CA GLY A 159 -21.02 30.58 -20.10
C GLY A 159 -20.48 30.26 -18.71
N PHE A 160 -19.94 31.25 -18.00
CA PHE A 160 -19.61 31.12 -16.58
C PHE A 160 -20.86 30.99 -15.70
N THR A 161 -21.93 31.69 -16.07
CA THR A 161 -23.26 31.52 -15.50
C THR A 161 -24.16 30.76 -16.48
N SER A 162 -25.12 30.01 -15.94
CA SER A 162 -26.08 29.24 -16.73
C SER A 162 -27.50 29.65 -16.33
N GLU A 163 -28.34 29.91 -17.33
CA GLU A 163 -29.76 30.18 -17.12
C GLU A 163 -30.58 29.39 -18.14
N LYS A 164 -31.74 28.88 -17.70
CA LYS A 164 -32.66 28.08 -18.52
C LYS A 164 -34.04 28.75 -18.58
N LYS A 165 -34.59 28.92 -19.79
CA LYS A 165 -35.93 29.49 -20.04
C LYS A 165 -36.62 28.77 -21.20
N SER A 166 -37.95 28.77 -21.20
CA SER A 166 -38.74 28.08 -22.22
C SER A 166 -39.53 29.06 -23.09
N LEU A 167 -39.69 28.74 -24.39
CA LEU A 167 -40.52 29.50 -25.33
C LEU A 167 -41.38 28.55 -26.16
N GLU A 168 -42.68 28.85 -26.26
CA GLU A 168 -43.59 28.19 -27.21
C GLU A 168 -43.58 28.95 -28.54
N ALA A 169 -43.32 28.24 -29.64
CA ALA A 169 -43.21 28.84 -30.97
C ALA A 169 -44.56 28.92 -31.73
N VAL A 170 -45.49 27.99 -31.53
CA VAL A 170 -46.77 27.92 -32.25
C VAL A 170 -47.61 29.16 -31.98
N GLY A 171 -47.95 29.88 -33.04
CA GLY A 171 -48.72 31.14 -32.97
C GLY A 171 -47.96 32.31 -32.34
N ASN A 172 -46.68 32.16 -32.00
CA ASN A 172 -45.89 33.22 -31.39
C ASN A 172 -45.57 34.34 -32.40
N THR A 173 -46.04 35.55 -32.13
CA THR A 173 -45.75 36.72 -32.97
C THR A 173 -44.92 37.78 -32.25
N SER A 174 -44.73 37.70 -30.93
CA SER A 174 -44.06 38.76 -30.16
C SER A 174 -43.24 38.28 -28.97
N ASN A 175 -43.54 37.11 -28.40
CA ASN A 175 -42.90 36.66 -27.16
C ASN A 175 -41.45 36.27 -27.44
N THR A 176 -40.57 36.68 -26.53
CA THR A 176 -39.15 36.39 -26.56
C THR A 176 -38.74 35.83 -25.21
N VAL A 177 -37.60 35.13 -25.16
CA VAL A 177 -36.91 34.82 -23.91
C VAL A 177 -35.58 35.55 -23.90
N THR A 178 -35.33 36.30 -22.84
CA THR A 178 -34.08 37.05 -22.68
C THR A 178 -33.29 36.48 -21.52
N PHE A 179 -32.03 36.15 -21.76
CA PHE A 179 -31.02 35.79 -20.76
C PHE A 179 -30.15 37.02 -20.54
N THR A 180 -30.00 37.49 -19.31
CA THR A 180 -29.27 38.73 -19.05
C THR A 180 -28.03 38.51 -18.22
N GLY A 181 -26.93 39.13 -18.61
CA GLY A 181 -25.71 39.14 -17.83
C GLY A 181 -24.91 37.83 -17.90
N ILE A 182 -24.95 37.12 -19.03
CA ILE A 182 -24.18 35.89 -19.20
C ILE A 182 -22.73 36.26 -19.47
N GLN A 183 -21.84 35.88 -18.56
CA GLN A 183 -20.40 36.02 -18.76
C GLN A 183 -19.91 34.83 -19.61
N PRO A 184 -19.04 35.02 -20.61
CA PRO A 184 -18.44 33.91 -21.33
C PRO A 184 -17.68 32.97 -20.41
N ASP A 185 -17.53 31.72 -20.83
CA ASP A 185 -16.57 30.82 -20.18
C ASP A 185 -15.14 31.36 -20.32
N TRP A 186 -14.20 30.74 -19.63
CA TRP A 186 -12.80 31.18 -19.60
C TRP A 186 -12.10 31.11 -20.96
N ARG A 187 -12.67 30.41 -21.96
CA ARG A 187 -12.20 30.36 -23.36
C ARG A 187 -12.90 31.38 -24.25
N GLY A 188 -13.77 32.22 -23.68
CA GLY A 188 -14.54 33.23 -24.40
C GLY A 188 -15.71 32.63 -25.17
N ASN A 189 -16.28 31.51 -24.72
CA ASN A 189 -17.44 30.89 -25.35
C ASN A 189 -18.72 31.05 -24.53
N ILE A 190 -19.84 31.13 -25.25
CA ILE A 190 -21.18 30.94 -24.71
C ILE A 190 -21.90 29.91 -25.59
N TYR A 191 -22.55 28.94 -24.94
CA TYR A 191 -23.32 27.88 -25.58
C TYR A 191 -24.80 28.16 -25.43
N ILE A 192 -25.56 27.93 -26.50
CA ILE A 192 -27.02 27.93 -26.48
C ILE A 192 -27.49 26.53 -26.85
N THR A 193 -28.02 25.83 -25.86
CA THR A 193 -28.62 24.51 -26.01
C THR A 193 -30.12 24.66 -26.23
N THR A 194 -30.66 23.95 -27.21
CA THR A 194 -32.10 23.85 -27.49
C THR A 194 -32.55 22.41 -27.26
N ASP A 195 -33.30 22.20 -26.18
CA ASP A 195 -33.87 20.89 -25.84
C ASP A 195 -35.39 20.86 -26.10
N VAL A 196 -35.91 19.68 -26.43
CA VAL A 196 -37.37 19.46 -26.53
C VAL A 196 -37.96 19.42 -25.12
N ASN A 197 -38.81 20.40 -24.78
CA ASN A 197 -39.50 20.40 -23.49
C ASN A 197 -40.51 19.22 -23.43
N PRO A 198 -40.66 18.53 -22.28
CA PRO A 198 -41.58 17.40 -22.13
C PRO A 198 -43.06 17.70 -22.43
N GLN A 199 -43.46 18.97 -22.37
CA GLN A 199 -44.81 19.44 -22.69
C GLN A 199 -45.00 19.75 -24.18
N SER A 200 -43.94 19.70 -25.00
CA SER A 200 -44.04 19.81 -26.45
C SER A 200 -44.66 18.55 -27.04
N TYR A 201 -45.54 18.74 -28.03
CA TYR A 201 -46.10 17.67 -28.83
C TYR A 201 -46.56 18.19 -30.20
N SER A 202 -46.25 17.46 -31.25
CA SER A 202 -46.73 17.71 -32.61
C SER A 202 -47.71 16.62 -33.05
N THR A 203 -47.35 15.37 -32.82
CA THR A 203 -48.25 14.21 -32.99
C THR A 203 -48.16 13.33 -31.74
N ALA A 204 -48.87 12.19 -31.71
CA ALA A 204 -48.79 11.27 -30.58
C ALA A 204 -47.39 10.66 -30.36
N THR A 205 -46.48 10.74 -31.35
CA THR A 205 -45.16 10.09 -31.32
C THR A 205 -44.01 11.03 -31.63
N GLU A 206 -44.27 12.33 -31.86
CA GLU A 206 -43.24 13.30 -32.26
C GLU A 206 -43.40 14.63 -31.52
N SER A 207 -42.29 15.12 -30.97
CA SER A 207 -42.17 16.44 -30.34
C SER A 207 -40.97 17.19 -30.89
N TYR A 208 -41.08 18.52 -31.00
CA TYR A 208 -40.08 19.37 -31.62
C TYR A 208 -39.81 20.60 -30.77
N ALA A 209 -38.55 21.02 -30.72
CA ALA A 209 -38.15 22.35 -30.27
C ALA A 209 -37.41 23.03 -31.41
N VAL A 210 -37.41 24.37 -31.40
CA VAL A 210 -36.93 25.16 -32.52
C VAL A 210 -36.05 26.29 -32.03
N LEU A 211 -35.11 26.73 -32.85
CA LEU A 211 -34.28 27.90 -32.64
C LEU A 211 -34.34 28.77 -33.90
N GLY A 212 -34.80 30.02 -33.76
CA GLY A 212 -34.91 31.00 -34.84
C GLY A 212 -33.94 32.15 -34.64
N VAL A 213 -34.46 33.35 -34.38
CA VAL A 213 -33.62 34.53 -34.18
C VAL A 213 -32.87 34.48 -32.85
N VAL A 214 -31.58 34.81 -32.90
CA VAL A 214 -30.74 35.07 -31.73
C VAL A 214 -30.17 36.49 -31.83
N ASP A 215 -30.54 37.33 -30.87
CA ASP A 215 -29.99 38.68 -30.70
C ASP A 215 -29.04 38.68 -29.50
N VAL A 216 -27.78 39.00 -29.74
CA VAL A 216 -26.73 38.99 -28.73
C VAL A 216 -26.23 40.41 -28.54
N GLN A 217 -26.26 40.91 -27.30
CA GLN A 217 -25.82 42.26 -27.00
C GLN A 217 -24.87 42.25 -25.80
N SER A 218 -23.64 42.72 -26.02
CA SER A 218 -22.68 42.93 -24.92
C SER A 218 -23.08 44.12 -24.06
N ARG A 219 -22.68 44.11 -22.79
CA ARG A 219 -22.73 45.25 -21.87
C ARG A 219 -21.45 45.26 -21.05
N LEU A 220 -20.97 46.46 -20.71
CA LEU A 220 -19.92 46.61 -19.70
C LEU A 220 -20.52 46.24 -18.34
N GLU A 221 -19.85 45.36 -17.60
CA GLU A 221 -20.28 44.98 -16.27
C GLU A 221 -19.86 46.06 -15.26
N THR A 222 -20.84 46.67 -14.59
CA THR A 222 -20.61 47.75 -13.61
C THR A 222 -20.59 47.24 -12.17
N ARG A 223 -20.91 45.96 -11.91
CA ARG A 223 -20.63 45.33 -10.62
C ARG A 223 -19.16 44.90 -10.57
N PRO A 224 -18.50 44.94 -9.39
CA PRO A 224 -17.27 44.17 -9.24
C PRO A 224 -17.63 42.72 -9.59
N PRO A 225 -16.85 42.06 -10.45
CA PRO A 225 -17.22 40.76 -10.97
C PRO A 225 -17.52 39.83 -9.80
N VAL A 226 -18.57 39.00 -9.90
CA VAL A 226 -18.63 37.78 -9.08
C VAL A 226 -17.63 36.82 -9.70
N VAL A 227 -16.35 37.17 -9.58
CA VAL A 227 -15.26 36.22 -9.63
C VAL A 227 -15.26 35.69 -8.21
N ALA A 228 -15.77 34.47 -8.01
CA ALA A 228 -15.23 33.67 -6.90
C ALA A 228 -13.71 33.79 -7.06
N PRO A 229 -12.97 34.37 -6.09
CA PRO A 229 -11.55 34.58 -6.26
C PRO A 229 -10.94 33.21 -6.49
N VAL A 230 -10.64 32.86 -7.74
CA VAL A 230 -9.92 31.63 -7.99
C VAL A 230 -8.49 31.97 -7.64
N TYR A 231 -8.12 31.64 -6.40
CA TYR A 231 -6.86 32.01 -5.77
C TYR A 231 -5.64 31.64 -6.62
N SER A 232 -5.81 30.72 -7.58
CA SER A 232 -4.91 30.45 -8.72
C SER A 232 -4.30 31.68 -9.40
N ALA A 233 -5.00 32.82 -9.45
CA ALA A 233 -4.52 34.04 -10.09
C ALA A 233 -3.80 35.02 -9.12
N MET A 234 -3.90 34.81 -7.81
CA MET A 234 -3.37 35.73 -6.80
C MET A 234 -1.86 35.58 -6.61
N GLY A 235 -1.15 36.70 -6.45
CA GLY A 235 0.31 36.75 -6.39
C GLY A 235 0.88 37.76 -7.39
N ALA A 236 2.21 37.92 -7.36
CA ALA A 236 2.90 38.93 -8.18
C ALA A 236 3.44 38.37 -9.50
N THR A 237 3.53 37.04 -9.66
CA THR A 237 4.11 36.43 -10.84
C THR A 237 3.10 36.45 -12.00
N PRO A 238 3.42 37.10 -13.14
CA PRO A 238 2.55 37.07 -14.31
C PRO A 238 2.33 35.63 -14.80
N ASN A 239 1.13 35.33 -15.29
CA ASN A 239 0.85 34.01 -15.85
C ASN A 239 1.67 33.80 -17.14
N PRO A 240 2.57 32.79 -17.20
CA PRO A 240 3.33 32.48 -18.41
C PRO A 240 2.40 32.19 -19.60
N PRO A 241 2.80 32.46 -20.85
CA PRO A 241 2.04 32.03 -22.02
C PRO A 241 1.88 30.51 -22.09
N GLU A 242 0.80 30.03 -22.71
CA GLU A 242 0.57 28.60 -22.97
C GLU A 242 1.57 28.03 -23.99
N GLU A 243 2.01 28.87 -24.93
CA GLU A 243 3.03 28.50 -25.91
C GLU A 243 4.45 28.47 -25.32
N VAL A 244 5.32 27.66 -25.92
CA VAL A 244 6.76 27.58 -25.58
C VAL A 244 7.39 28.97 -25.64
N SER A 245 7.90 29.43 -24.50
CA SER A 245 8.46 30.77 -24.33
C SER A 245 9.54 30.77 -23.23
N PRO A 246 10.36 31.83 -23.11
CA PRO A 246 11.31 31.92 -21.99
C PRO A 246 10.66 31.85 -20.60
N ALA A 247 9.39 32.23 -20.48
CA ALA A 247 8.63 32.14 -19.23
C ALA A 247 7.93 30.79 -19.04
N ASN A 248 7.67 30.04 -20.12
CA ASN A 248 7.16 28.67 -20.12
C ASN A 248 7.98 27.80 -21.09
N PRO A 249 9.19 27.36 -20.72
CA PRO A 249 10.12 26.72 -21.66
C PRO A 249 9.62 25.43 -22.29
N LYS A 250 8.63 24.78 -21.67
CA LYS A 250 8.06 23.50 -22.09
C LYS A 250 6.61 23.60 -22.54
N GLY A 251 6.02 24.80 -22.53
CA GLY A 251 4.61 25.01 -22.88
C GLY A 251 3.64 24.22 -21.99
N LEU A 252 3.95 24.04 -20.71
CA LEU A 252 3.13 23.26 -19.79
C LEU A 252 2.00 24.11 -19.19
N THR A 253 0.84 23.52 -19.01
CA THR A 253 -0.38 24.11 -18.45
C THR A 253 -0.79 23.34 -17.19
N ALA A 254 -1.28 24.04 -16.18
CA ALA A 254 -1.78 23.44 -14.94
C ALA A 254 -3.18 23.96 -14.59
N TYR A 255 -4.09 23.06 -14.23
CA TYR A 255 -5.32 23.40 -13.53
C TYR A 255 -5.08 23.42 -12.02
N VAL A 256 -5.61 24.45 -11.35
CA VAL A 256 -5.49 24.63 -9.91
C VAL A 256 -6.88 24.67 -9.28
N LEU A 257 -7.11 23.76 -8.34
CA LEU A 257 -8.21 23.84 -7.39
C LEU A 257 -7.64 24.29 -6.04
N GLU A 258 -7.92 25.52 -5.67
CA GLU A 258 -7.43 26.12 -4.43
C GLU A 258 -8.52 26.96 -3.80
N SER A 259 -8.74 26.76 -2.51
CA SER A 259 -9.56 27.60 -1.67
C SER A 259 -8.70 28.27 -0.60
N LYS A 260 -9.26 29.32 -0.01
CA LYS A 260 -8.65 30.00 1.12
C LYS A 260 -8.82 29.14 2.36
N ASP A 261 -7.70 28.75 2.93
CA ASP A 261 -7.67 27.99 4.17
C ASP A 261 -8.40 28.77 5.28
N THR A 262 -9.41 28.12 5.88
CA THR A 262 -10.26 28.72 6.91
C THR A 262 -9.51 28.97 8.22
N TYR A 263 -8.45 28.19 8.48
CA TYR A 263 -7.62 28.30 9.67
C TYR A 263 -6.53 29.37 9.51
N SER A 264 -5.71 29.27 8.46
CA SER A 264 -4.56 30.17 8.29
C SER A 264 -4.86 31.44 7.50
N ASN A 265 -6.01 31.54 6.83
CA ASN A 265 -6.39 32.62 5.91
C ASN A 265 -5.36 32.83 4.78
N ARG A 266 -4.81 31.73 4.25
CA ARG A 266 -3.74 31.74 3.23
C ARG A 266 -4.04 30.86 2.03
N VAL A 267 -3.29 31.13 0.96
CA VAL A 267 -3.28 30.44 -0.35
C VAL A 267 -1.89 30.59 -0.97
N GLY A 268 -1.67 30.16 -2.21
CA GLY A 268 -0.41 30.40 -2.92
C GLY A 268 -0.03 29.36 -3.97
N LEU A 269 -0.80 28.29 -4.14
CA LEU A 269 -0.47 27.22 -5.08
C LEU A 269 -0.33 27.74 -6.52
N GLY A 270 -1.26 28.58 -6.97
CA GLY A 270 -1.18 29.16 -8.32
C GLY A 270 0.00 30.10 -8.55
N GLU A 271 0.43 30.84 -7.52
CA GLU A 271 1.66 31.65 -7.57
C GLU A 271 2.91 30.76 -7.69
N LEU A 272 2.99 29.67 -6.91
CA LEU A 272 4.12 28.73 -6.94
C LEU A 272 4.28 28.04 -8.30
N LEU A 273 3.17 27.62 -8.90
CA LEU A 273 3.16 27.01 -10.23
C LEU A 273 3.57 28.00 -11.33
N ARG A 274 3.13 29.26 -11.26
CA ARG A 274 3.57 30.30 -12.20
C ARG A 274 5.06 30.62 -12.05
N ARG A 275 5.60 30.65 -10.83
CA ARG A 275 7.04 30.82 -10.58
C ARG A 275 7.87 29.71 -11.22
N ALA A 276 7.34 28.48 -11.24
CA ALA A 276 7.98 27.34 -11.89
C ALA A 276 7.87 27.34 -13.43
N GLY A 277 6.95 28.14 -13.99
CA GLY A 277 6.79 28.33 -15.43
C GLY A 277 5.53 27.71 -16.04
N PHE A 278 4.61 27.17 -15.23
CA PHE A 278 3.32 26.69 -15.74
C PHE A 278 2.44 27.85 -16.19
N ASN A 279 1.73 27.69 -17.30
CA ASN A 279 0.52 28.46 -17.55
C ASN A 279 -0.59 27.95 -16.62
N VAL A 280 -0.98 28.75 -15.63
CA VAL A 280 -1.94 28.35 -14.60
C VAL A 280 -3.35 28.78 -15.00
N LYS A 281 -4.29 27.83 -14.91
CA LYS A 281 -5.72 28.03 -15.13
C LYS A 281 -6.48 27.53 -13.88
N PRO A 282 -7.62 28.13 -13.56
CA PRO A 282 -8.51 27.57 -12.54
C PRO A 282 -9.06 26.22 -13.00
N LEU A 283 -9.18 25.23 -12.09
CA LEU A 283 -9.86 23.98 -12.41
C LEU A 283 -11.35 24.27 -12.70
N PRO A 284 -11.90 23.86 -13.86
CA PRO A 284 -13.33 24.02 -14.14
C PRO A 284 -14.15 23.13 -13.19
N LEU A 285 -14.96 23.74 -12.33
CA LEU A 285 -15.74 22.99 -11.33
C LEU A 285 -16.99 22.32 -11.91
N ASP A 286 -17.32 22.60 -13.16
CA ASP A 286 -18.51 22.11 -13.84
C ASP A 286 -18.21 21.11 -14.97
N ALA A 287 -16.98 20.63 -15.05
CA ALA A 287 -16.51 19.64 -16.03
C ALA A 287 -15.29 18.84 -15.51
N PRO A 288 -15.01 17.64 -16.05
CA PRO A 288 -13.75 16.96 -15.79
C PRO A 288 -12.55 17.76 -16.34
N PRO A 289 -11.31 17.49 -15.91
CA PRO A 289 -10.12 18.24 -16.34
C PRO A 289 -9.67 17.94 -17.78
N PHE A 290 -10.44 17.14 -18.52
CA PHE A 290 -10.16 16.71 -19.89
C PHE A 290 -11.43 16.72 -20.75
N ASN A 291 -11.25 16.63 -22.07
CA ASN A 291 -12.39 16.50 -22.98
C ASN A 291 -12.90 15.06 -23.01
N ASN A 292 -14.07 14.80 -22.43
CA ASN A 292 -14.67 13.46 -22.38
C ASN A 292 -15.52 13.09 -23.62
N ALA A 293 -15.48 13.90 -24.68
CA ALA A 293 -16.18 13.58 -25.92
C ALA A 293 -15.57 12.33 -26.60
N PRO A 294 -16.39 11.46 -27.22
CA PRO A 294 -15.88 10.30 -27.96
C PRO A 294 -14.85 10.70 -29.03
N GLY A 295 -13.65 10.13 -28.93
CA GLY A 295 -12.54 10.40 -29.86
C GLY A 295 -11.71 11.64 -29.56
N ALA A 296 -11.84 12.23 -28.37
CA ALA A 296 -11.01 13.34 -27.92
C ALA A 296 -9.52 12.96 -27.83
N ASP A 297 -8.66 13.86 -28.31
CA ASP A 297 -7.20 13.71 -28.29
C ASP A 297 -6.66 14.01 -26.89
N PHE A 298 -5.94 13.06 -26.30
CA PHE A 298 -5.30 13.21 -24.99
C PHE A 298 -4.18 14.26 -24.99
N ASN A 299 -3.64 14.63 -26.16
CA ASN A 299 -2.66 15.72 -26.26
C ASN A 299 -3.27 17.12 -26.01
N GLU A 300 -4.60 17.23 -25.91
CA GLU A 300 -5.29 18.47 -25.56
C GLU A 300 -5.60 18.58 -24.05
N ASP A 301 -5.34 17.52 -23.28
CA ASP A 301 -5.59 17.49 -21.84
C ASP A 301 -4.53 18.35 -21.10
N VAL A 302 -4.88 18.83 -19.91
CA VAL A 302 -3.95 19.64 -19.11
C VAL A 302 -2.78 18.79 -18.62
N ASP A 303 -1.58 19.38 -18.46
CA ASP A 303 -0.40 18.62 -18.03
C ASP A 303 -0.39 18.32 -16.53
N LEU A 304 -1.04 19.15 -15.73
CA LEU A 304 -1.09 19.05 -14.27
C LEU A 304 -2.47 19.45 -13.74
N VAL A 305 -3.05 18.64 -12.87
CA VAL A 305 -4.12 19.03 -11.95
C VAL A 305 -3.52 19.14 -10.55
N ALA A 306 -3.57 20.32 -9.95
CA ALA A 306 -3.02 20.57 -8.63
C ALA A 306 -4.12 21.03 -7.65
N ILE A 307 -4.26 20.30 -6.55
CA ILE A 307 -5.25 20.55 -5.50
C ILE A 307 -4.50 21.07 -4.26
N GLY A 308 -4.81 22.29 -3.84
CA GLY A 308 -4.14 22.97 -2.71
C GLY A 308 -4.49 22.38 -1.35
N SER A 309 -3.70 22.72 -0.34
CA SER A 309 -3.93 22.19 1.01
C SER A 309 -5.25 22.69 1.59
N PHE A 310 -5.94 21.81 2.35
CA PHE A 310 -7.22 22.07 3.00
C PHE A 310 -8.33 22.55 2.04
N ALA A 311 -8.22 22.18 0.77
CA ALA A 311 -9.26 22.42 -0.22
C ALA A 311 -10.56 21.67 0.14
N SER A 312 -10.45 20.54 0.83
CA SER A 312 -11.55 19.69 1.29
C SER A 312 -12.56 20.40 2.20
N ASP A 313 -12.18 21.49 2.85
CA ASP A 313 -13.09 22.28 3.68
C ASP A 313 -14.03 23.17 2.85
N ASP A 314 -13.75 23.35 1.56
CA ASP A 314 -14.57 24.17 0.66
C ASP A 314 -15.75 23.35 0.09
N PRO A 315 -16.99 23.85 0.21
CA PRO A 315 -18.15 23.20 -0.41
C PRO A 315 -18.01 22.95 -1.91
N ASP A 316 -17.29 23.82 -2.64
CA ASP A 316 -17.07 23.67 -4.08
C ASP A 316 -16.15 22.48 -4.39
N TYR A 317 -15.16 22.22 -3.52
CA TYR A 317 -14.33 21.01 -3.60
C TYR A 317 -15.17 19.75 -3.41
N GLN A 318 -15.98 19.72 -2.35
CA GLN A 318 -16.82 18.59 -2.01
C GLN A 318 -17.82 18.28 -3.13
N ALA A 319 -18.43 19.32 -3.71
CA ALA A 319 -19.32 19.19 -4.86
C ALA A 319 -18.59 18.66 -6.10
N TYR A 320 -17.37 19.15 -6.36
CA TYR A 320 -16.55 18.69 -7.47
C TYR A 320 -16.18 17.22 -7.32
N MET A 321 -15.64 16.81 -6.18
CA MET A 321 -15.21 15.43 -5.93
C MET A 321 -16.39 14.46 -5.97
N ALA A 322 -17.55 14.84 -5.45
CA ALA A 322 -18.75 14.01 -5.51
C ALA A 322 -19.25 13.78 -6.95
N GLN A 323 -18.97 14.69 -7.88
CA GLN A 323 -19.43 14.61 -9.25
C GLN A 323 -18.36 14.09 -10.23
N TYR A 324 -17.09 14.43 -9.99
CA TYR A 324 -15.98 14.25 -10.92
C TYR A 324 -14.77 13.54 -10.31
N GLY A 325 -14.83 13.08 -9.05
CA GLY A 325 -13.74 12.34 -8.40
C GLY A 325 -13.32 11.11 -9.20
N ASP A 326 -14.29 10.29 -9.63
CA ASP A 326 -14.10 9.12 -10.49
C ASP A 326 -13.65 9.44 -11.93
N PHE A 327 -13.51 10.73 -12.29
CA PHE A 327 -12.93 11.12 -13.58
C PHE A 327 -11.46 11.53 -13.43
N LEU A 328 -10.98 11.71 -12.20
CA LEU A 328 -9.60 12.13 -11.97
C LEU A 328 -8.61 10.96 -12.12
N ASP A 329 -9.01 9.72 -11.82
CA ASP A 329 -8.23 8.53 -12.15
C ASP A 329 -8.24 8.23 -13.66
N ASP A 330 -9.36 8.46 -14.36
CA ASP A 330 -9.44 8.45 -15.83
C ASP A 330 -8.46 9.48 -16.45
N TYR A 331 -8.38 10.68 -15.88
CA TYR A 331 -7.41 11.69 -16.29
C TYR A 331 -5.96 11.21 -16.10
N VAL A 332 -5.67 10.54 -14.98
CA VAL A 332 -4.35 9.94 -14.75
C VAL A 332 -4.09 8.81 -15.74
N ASP A 333 -5.04 7.92 -16.01
CA ASP A 333 -4.89 6.83 -17.00
C ASP A 333 -4.52 7.37 -18.39
N ARG A 334 -5.05 8.55 -18.73
CA ARG A 334 -4.79 9.32 -19.96
C ARG A 334 -3.47 10.11 -19.96
N ALA A 335 -2.47 9.69 -19.19
CA ALA A 335 -1.17 10.35 -19.06
C ALA A 335 -1.22 11.74 -18.38
N GLY A 336 -2.20 11.96 -17.52
CA GLY A 336 -2.25 13.15 -16.65
C GLY A 336 -1.31 13.04 -15.45
N LEU A 337 -0.84 14.19 -14.97
CA LEU A 337 -0.24 14.32 -13.63
C LEU A 337 -1.23 14.98 -12.68
N LEU A 338 -1.46 14.37 -11.52
CA LEU A 338 -2.27 14.96 -10.44
C LEU A 338 -1.41 15.13 -9.18
N ILE A 339 -1.53 16.24 -8.47
CA ILE A 339 -0.97 16.39 -7.12
C ILE A 339 -2.03 16.93 -6.16
N GLN A 340 -2.19 16.28 -5.02
CA GLN A 340 -3.01 16.76 -3.93
C GLN A 340 -2.12 17.05 -2.72
N PHE A 341 -2.16 18.31 -2.26
CA PHE A 341 -1.53 18.72 -1.00
C PHE A 341 -2.39 18.34 0.21
N THR A 342 -1.91 18.60 1.42
CA THR A 342 -2.50 18.05 2.65
C THR A 342 -3.98 18.43 2.80
N GLN A 343 -4.83 17.49 3.22
CA GLN A 343 -6.25 17.72 3.48
C GLN A 343 -6.55 17.33 4.93
N ALA A 344 -7.55 17.95 5.53
CA ALA A 344 -7.98 17.60 6.88
C ALA A 344 -8.65 16.21 6.89
N ASP A 345 -8.26 15.33 7.82
CA ASP A 345 -8.85 13.98 7.91
C ASP A 345 -10.37 14.02 8.22
N GLN A 346 -10.86 15.13 8.79
CA GLN A 346 -12.27 15.28 9.15
C GLN A 346 -13.16 15.58 7.94
N THR A 347 -12.62 16.20 6.89
CA THR A 347 -13.35 16.52 5.64
C THR A 347 -12.95 15.62 4.48
N GLU A 348 -11.77 15.01 4.53
CA GLU A 348 -11.31 14.00 3.59
C GLU A 348 -10.30 13.02 4.22
N ALA A 349 -10.80 12.01 4.93
CA ALA A 349 -9.95 10.94 5.47
C ALA A 349 -9.28 10.11 4.36
N LYS A 350 -9.90 10.01 3.18
CA LYS A 350 -9.44 9.24 2.01
C LYS A 350 -9.59 10.08 0.74
N PRO A 351 -8.56 10.23 -0.11
CA PRO A 351 -8.70 10.92 -1.37
C PRO A 351 -9.75 10.23 -2.27
N PRO A 352 -10.79 10.94 -2.76
CA PRO A 352 -11.95 10.35 -3.40
C PRO A 352 -11.73 9.95 -4.87
N PHE A 353 -10.52 10.16 -5.39
CA PHE A 353 -10.15 9.93 -6.79
C PHE A 353 -9.16 8.77 -6.97
N LEU A 354 -8.93 7.96 -5.93
CA LEU A 354 -7.99 6.84 -6.05
C LEU A 354 -8.62 5.70 -6.84
N PRO A 355 -7.93 5.15 -7.84
CA PRO A 355 -8.40 3.95 -8.54
C PRO A 355 -8.27 2.72 -7.63
N ASP A 356 -8.95 1.62 -7.98
CA ASP A 356 -8.99 0.36 -7.20
C ASP A 356 -7.60 -0.24 -6.89
N THR A 357 -6.56 0.13 -7.64
CA THR A 357 -5.19 -0.34 -7.43
C THR A 357 -4.43 0.45 -6.35
N GLN A 358 -5.02 1.50 -5.79
CA GLN A 358 -4.44 2.33 -4.76
C GLN A 358 -5.43 2.62 -3.62
N ASP A 359 -4.91 2.69 -2.40
CA ASP A 359 -5.67 3.18 -1.24
C ASP A 359 -4.75 4.03 -0.39
N ALA A 360 -5.28 5.06 0.26
CA ALA A 360 -4.55 5.90 1.20
C ALA A 360 -5.50 6.52 2.21
N SER A 361 -5.16 6.45 3.50
CA SER A 361 -5.95 7.06 4.58
C SER A 361 -5.10 7.94 5.49
N ARG A 362 -5.63 9.12 5.81
CA ARG A 362 -5.01 10.15 6.66
C ARG A 362 -5.35 9.97 8.13
N ASN A 363 -4.51 10.52 8.99
CA ASN A 363 -4.77 10.74 10.40
C ASN A 363 -4.15 12.06 10.86
N ASP A 364 -4.50 12.47 12.08
CA ASP A 364 -4.05 13.71 12.75
C ASP A 364 -2.56 13.72 13.17
N ALA A 365 -1.68 12.95 12.50
CA ALA A 365 -0.26 12.89 12.84
C ALA A 365 0.56 13.95 12.11
N ASP A 366 1.18 14.84 12.90
CA ASP A 366 2.00 15.95 12.43
C ASP A 366 3.49 15.77 12.75
N PHE A 367 4.35 16.27 11.87
CA PHE A 367 5.81 16.19 12.06
C PHE A 367 6.52 17.49 11.66
N THR A 368 7.45 17.93 12.50
CA THR A 368 8.33 19.08 12.22
C THR A 368 9.43 18.77 11.21
N LYS A 369 9.64 17.49 10.88
CA LYS A 369 10.60 17.01 9.89
C LYS A 369 9.97 15.90 9.04
N ALA A 370 10.34 15.87 7.77
CA ALA A 370 10.03 14.77 6.86
C ALA A 370 11.32 14.01 6.54
N LEU A 371 11.42 12.75 6.92
CA LEU A 371 12.55 11.90 6.58
C LEU A 371 12.47 11.48 5.11
N ILE A 372 13.62 11.53 4.43
CA ILE A 372 13.75 11.19 3.02
C ILE A 372 14.04 9.69 2.91
N LEU A 373 13.10 8.94 2.34
CA LEU A 373 13.26 7.50 2.09
C LEU A 373 13.87 7.28 0.70
N GLU A 374 13.43 8.04 -0.30
CA GLU A 374 13.88 7.90 -1.69
C GLU A 374 14.77 9.08 -2.14
N LYS A 375 16.02 9.09 -1.68
CA LYS A 375 16.98 10.19 -1.95
C LYS A 375 17.27 10.41 -3.44
N GLN A 376 17.14 9.36 -4.25
CA GLN A 376 17.43 9.44 -5.68
C GLN A 376 16.23 9.93 -6.50
N HIS A 377 15.03 9.96 -5.92
CA HIS A 377 13.82 10.37 -6.60
C HIS A 377 13.93 11.79 -7.16
N LEU A 378 13.39 12.03 -8.36
CA LEU A 378 13.54 13.31 -9.07
C LEU A 378 13.04 14.50 -8.23
N MET A 379 11.93 14.31 -7.51
CA MET A 379 11.36 15.36 -6.65
C MET A 379 12.30 15.77 -5.52
N MET A 380 13.26 14.92 -5.13
CA MET A 380 14.20 15.18 -4.02
C MET A 380 15.48 15.90 -4.46
N GLN A 381 15.73 16.00 -5.77
CA GLN A 381 16.98 16.54 -6.30
C GLN A 381 17.14 18.03 -5.99
N GLY A 382 18.23 18.37 -5.31
CA GLY A 382 18.59 19.76 -5.00
C GLY A 382 17.79 20.43 -3.89
N LEU A 383 16.86 19.71 -3.22
CA LEU A 383 16.09 20.28 -2.12
C LEU A 383 17.00 20.65 -0.93
N PRO A 384 16.71 21.75 -0.19
CA PRO A 384 17.38 22.01 1.07
C PRO A 384 17.09 20.90 2.09
N THR A 385 18.14 20.26 2.60
CA THR A 385 18.03 19.16 3.55
C THR A 385 18.67 19.48 4.90
N VAL A 386 18.16 18.86 5.95
CA VAL A 386 18.76 18.83 7.29
C VAL A 386 19.25 17.41 7.62
N ASP A 387 19.78 17.21 8.83
CA ASP A 387 20.24 15.91 9.34
C ASP A 387 21.20 15.17 8.38
N ASN A 388 22.20 15.91 7.87
CA ASN A 388 23.19 15.41 6.89
C ASN A 388 22.56 14.86 5.60
N GLY A 389 21.45 15.44 5.14
CA GLY A 389 20.80 15.01 3.90
C GLY A 389 19.76 13.89 4.09
N ASN A 390 19.34 13.62 5.33
CA ASN A 390 18.38 12.55 5.63
C ASN A 390 16.95 13.06 5.82
N ALA A 391 16.75 14.37 5.95
CA ALA A 391 15.45 14.94 6.24
C ALA A 391 15.25 16.29 5.56
N ILE A 392 13.99 16.68 5.42
CA ILE A 392 13.53 18.00 4.98
C ILE A 392 12.88 18.68 6.16
N GLN A 393 13.13 19.97 6.30
CA GLN A 393 12.52 20.82 7.31
C GLN A 393 12.40 22.25 6.78
N PHE A 394 11.22 22.83 6.92
CA PHE A 394 10.98 24.25 6.67
C PHE A 394 9.93 24.79 7.66
N THR A 395 9.95 26.10 7.88
CA THR A 395 8.93 26.81 8.66
C THR A 395 7.99 27.54 7.71
N LEU A 396 6.68 27.36 7.87
CA LEU A 396 5.68 27.90 6.96
C LEU A 396 5.62 29.44 6.99
N TRP A 397 5.43 30.01 8.18
CA TRP A 397 5.18 31.44 8.39
C TRP A 397 6.00 32.00 9.54
N ASN A 398 6.29 33.30 9.53
CA ASN A 398 7.02 33.98 10.60
C ASN A 398 6.08 34.38 11.74
N GLU A 399 5.57 33.40 12.50
CA GLU A 399 4.69 33.59 13.65
C GLU A 399 5.27 32.92 14.91
N PRO A 400 6.19 33.61 15.62
CA PRO A 400 6.88 33.03 16.77
C PRO A 400 5.91 32.53 17.86
N GLY A 401 6.08 31.28 18.28
CA GLY A 401 5.30 30.65 19.34
C GLY A 401 4.08 29.85 18.89
N ASN A 402 3.78 29.84 17.58
CA ASN A 402 2.77 28.94 17.02
C ASN A 402 3.43 27.62 16.60
N ALA A 403 3.24 26.55 17.38
CA ALA A 403 3.88 25.25 17.17
C ALA A 403 3.60 24.64 15.78
N HIS A 404 2.44 24.97 15.21
CA HIS A 404 2.03 24.50 13.88
C HIS A 404 2.87 25.10 12.74
N THR A 405 3.49 26.27 12.93
CA THR A 405 4.29 26.91 11.87
C THR A 405 5.54 26.13 11.51
N ASP A 406 6.03 25.28 12.41
CA ASP A 406 7.22 24.45 12.23
C ASP A 406 6.90 23.04 11.71
N ASN A 407 5.62 22.70 11.53
CA ASN A 407 5.21 21.41 10.96
C ASN A 407 5.50 21.39 9.45
N THR A 408 6.33 20.44 9.05
CA THR A 408 6.63 20.13 7.64
C THR A 408 5.59 19.17 7.07
N LEU A 409 5.17 18.17 7.86
CA LEU A 409 4.09 17.24 7.54
C LEU A 409 2.89 17.48 8.45
N TRP A 410 1.72 17.39 7.85
CA TRP A 410 0.40 17.67 8.41
C TRP A 410 -0.58 16.61 7.96
N GLU A 411 -1.41 16.08 8.85
CA GLU A 411 -2.47 15.12 8.49
C GLU A 411 -1.88 13.92 7.70
N SER A 412 -0.78 13.37 8.25
CA SER A 412 0.01 12.35 7.57
C SER A 412 -0.84 11.11 7.25
N TYR A 413 -0.39 10.31 6.29
CA TYR A 413 -1.04 9.04 6.04
C TYR A 413 -0.63 8.01 7.10
N PHE A 414 -1.48 7.02 7.34
CA PHE A 414 -1.16 5.86 8.20
C PHE A 414 -1.48 4.52 7.53
N GLN A 415 -2.31 4.55 6.49
CA GLN A 415 -2.58 3.42 5.60
C GLN A 415 -2.33 3.84 4.17
N PHE A 416 -1.67 2.98 3.40
CA PHE A 416 -1.43 3.20 1.98
C PHE A 416 -1.19 1.87 1.27
N PHE A 417 -1.60 1.80 0.00
CA PHE A 417 -1.39 0.66 -0.88
C PHE A 417 -1.12 1.14 -2.31
N GLY A 418 -0.17 0.52 -3.00
CA GLY A 418 0.14 0.84 -4.40
C GLY A 418 0.89 2.16 -4.61
N PHE A 419 1.61 2.64 -3.59
CA PHE A 419 2.41 3.87 -3.64
C PHE A 419 3.90 3.61 -3.37
N ASN A 420 4.75 4.43 -3.98
CA ASN A 420 6.12 4.68 -3.55
C ASN A 420 6.13 5.82 -2.51
N VAL A 421 6.61 5.56 -1.29
CA VAL A 421 6.71 6.56 -0.22
C VAL A 421 8.06 7.27 -0.30
N ILE A 422 8.05 8.53 -0.71
CA ILE A 422 9.26 9.34 -0.92
C ILE A 422 9.69 10.01 0.39
N LEU A 423 8.72 10.57 1.13
CA LEU A 423 8.92 11.20 2.44
C LEU A 423 8.03 10.57 3.50
N SER A 424 8.50 10.48 4.74
CA SER A 424 7.70 10.02 5.88
C SER A 424 8.10 10.70 7.19
N GLY A 425 7.18 10.80 8.15
CA GLY A 425 7.48 11.26 9.51
C GLY A 425 8.37 10.29 10.29
N ASP A 426 8.57 9.06 9.81
CA ASP A 426 9.57 8.13 10.33
C ASP A 426 10.35 7.37 9.26
N ASN A 427 11.42 6.70 9.69
CA ASN A 427 12.37 6.03 8.80
C ASN A 427 11.87 4.68 8.29
N ARG A 428 10.65 4.29 8.66
CA ARG A 428 10.02 3.03 8.28
C ARG A 428 8.87 3.23 7.32
N ALA A 429 8.56 4.47 6.91
CA ALA A 429 7.38 4.81 6.11
C ALA A 429 6.03 4.66 6.85
N ARG A 430 5.98 4.59 8.19
CA ARG A 430 4.68 4.33 8.90
C ARG A 430 3.77 5.54 8.86
N THR A 431 4.35 6.71 8.66
CA THR A 431 3.63 7.98 8.55
C THR A 431 4.00 8.67 7.24
N PRO A 432 3.56 8.18 6.08
CA PRO A 432 3.93 8.79 4.82
C PRO A 432 3.52 10.26 4.75
N GLY A 433 4.44 11.07 4.26
CA GLY A 433 4.28 12.51 4.08
C GLY A 433 4.27 12.96 2.62
N PHE A 434 4.86 12.17 1.71
CA PHE A 434 4.82 12.42 0.27
C PHE A 434 4.96 11.09 -0.47
N MET A 435 3.96 10.78 -1.30
CA MET A 435 3.77 9.49 -1.96
C MET A 435 3.53 9.68 -3.45
N GLU A 436 4.08 8.78 -4.27
CA GLU A 436 3.86 8.69 -5.71
C GLU A 436 3.07 7.43 -6.05
N GLY A 437 1.98 7.60 -6.80
CA GLY A 437 1.20 6.53 -7.40
C GLY A 437 1.33 6.55 -8.93
N ALA A 438 1.21 5.37 -9.54
CA ALA A 438 1.14 5.21 -10.99
C ALA A 438 -0.13 4.44 -11.34
N TYR A 439 -0.88 4.97 -12.30
CA TYR A 439 -2.08 4.34 -12.83
C TYR A 439 -2.14 4.61 -14.33
N GLY A 440 -2.35 3.56 -15.12
CA GLY A 440 -2.28 3.65 -16.57
C GLY A 440 -0.95 4.23 -17.06
N GLN A 441 -1.03 5.33 -17.80
CA GLN A 441 0.13 6.04 -18.35
C GLN A 441 0.57 7.27 -17.52
N GLY A 442 -0.23 7.69 -16.53
CA GLY A 442 0.02 8.89 -15.76
C GLY A 442 0.66 8.65 -14.39
N ARG A 443 0.65 9.70 -13.58
CA ARG A 443 1.17 9.71 -12.21
C ARG A 443 0.29 10.56 -11.32
N PHE A 444 0.29 10.26 -10.03
CA PHE A 444 -0.30 11.15 -9.05
C PHE A 444 0.52 11.20 -7.77
N PHE A 445 0.55 12.37 -7.15
CA PHE A 445 1.22 12.61 -5.89
C PHE A 445 0.21 12.92 -4.79
N LEU A 446 0.42 12.27 -3.66
CA LEU A 446 -0.30 12.49 -2.42
C LEU A 446 0.67 13.10 -1.41
N SER A 447 0.37 14.29 -0.92
CA SER A 447 1.23 15.04 -0.02
C SER A 447 0.51 15.37 1.29
N ALA A 448 1.27 15.29 2.38
CA ALA A 448 0.93 15.77 3.71
C ALA A 448 1.65 17.11 3.99
N MET A 449 2.29 17.74 3.00
CA MET A 449 2.98 19.02 3.18
C MET A 449 2.02 20.19 2.94
N GLY A 450 2.03 21.18 3.84
CA GLY A 450 1.29 22.45 3.74
C GLY A 450 2.07 23.57 3.04
N ASN A 451 3.05 23.24 2.21
CA ASN A 451 4.04 24.18 1.67
C ASN A 451 3.49 25.14 0.59
N ASP A 452 2.24 24.97 0.18
CA ASP A 452 1.57 25.79 -0.84
C ASP A 452 0.94 27.09 -0.31
N LYS A 453 0.83 27.26 1.02
CA LYS A 453 0.19 28.42 1.66
C LYS A 453 1.15 29.59 1.89
N ILE A 454 1.57 30.24 0.80
CA ILE A 454 2.62 31.28 0.81
C ILE A 454 2.14 32.73 0.75
N LEU A 455 0.86 33.00 0.49
CA LEU A 455 0.26 34.33 0.36
C LEU A 455 -0.86 34.55 1.38
N ASN A 456 -0.99 35.77 1.88
CA ASN A 456 -2.17 36.19 2.62
C ASN A 456 -3.41 36.16 1.72
N GLY A 457 -4.46 35.46 2.15
CA GLY A 457 -5.69 35.22 1.39
C GLY A 457 -6.55 36.46 1.11
N GLU A 458 -6.30 37.57 1.80
CA GLU A 458 -7.04 38.83 1.63
C GLU A 458 -6.25 39.86 0.83
N THR A 459 -4.94 39.97 1.08
CA THR A 459 -4.09 41.01 0.49
C THR A 459 -3.27 40.53 -0.69
N GLY A 460 -3.04 39.22 -0.84
CA GLY A 460 -2.12 38.65 -1.82
C GLY A 460 -0.64 38.87 -1.51
N GLU A 461 -0.32 39.46 -0.35
CA GLU A 461 1.06 39.71 0.06
C GLU A 461 1.77 38.40 0.46
N PRO A 462 3.06 38.22 0.13
CA PRO A 462 3.83 37.05 0.54
C PRO A 462 3.96 36.93 2.06
N THR A 463 3.78 35.71 2.57
CA THR A 463 3.89 35.34 4.00
C THR A 463 4.87 34.20 4.27
N GLU A 464 5.42 33.60 3.21
CA GLU A 464 6.40 32.52 3.31
C GLU A 464 7.71 32.95 4.00
N THR A 465 8.31 32.05 4.78
CA THR A 465 9.65 32.28 5.33
C THR A 465 10.75 32.04 4.27
N PRO A 466 11.98 32.53 4.49
CA PRO A 466 13.11 32.22 3.62
C PRO A 466 13.38 30.71 3.46
N SER A 467 13.12 29.92 4.51
CA SER A 467 13.30 28.45 4.47
C SER A 467 12.28 27.78 3.57
N LEU A 468 11.00 28.15 3.70
CA LEU A 468 9.93 27.67 2.84
C LEU A 468 10.16 28.10 1.39
N ARG A 469 10.59 29.35 1.18
CA ARG A 469 10.89 29.85 -0.16
C ARG A 469 11.99 29.03 -0.84
N ALA A 470 13.09 28.76 -0.14
CA ALA A 470 14.21 27.98 -0.67
C ALA A 470 13.80 26.55 -1.03
N PHE A 471 12.93 25.93 -0.23
CA PHE A 471 12.35 24.62 -0.53
C PHE A 471 11.44 24.68 -1.77
N ASN A 472 10.48 25.60 -1.77
CA ASN A 472 9.46 25.72 -2.82
C ASN A 472 10.04 26.04 -4.19
N ASP A 473 11.04 26.93 -4.27
CA ASP A 473 11.68 27.28 -5.54
C ASP A 473 12.27 26.03 -6.24
N VAL A 474 12.77 25.06 -5.47
CA VAL A 474 13.30 23.80 -6.00
C VAL A 474 12.19 22.76 -6.20
N PHE A 475 11.31 22.57 -5.22
CA PHE A 475 10.23 21.58 -5.30
C PHE A 475 9.33 21.80 -6.52
N PHE A 476 8.89 23.03 -6.78
CA PHE A 476 8.02 23.32 -7.90
C PHE A 476 8.76 23.33 -9.25
N ALA A 477 10.06 23.63 -9.27
CA ALA A 477 10.88 23.41 -10.46
C ALA A 477 11.02 21.92 -10.80
N ASN A 478 11.17 21.07 -9.78
CA ASN A 478 11.16 19.61 -9.95
C ASN A 478 9.78 19.13 -10.44
N LEU A 479 8.68 19.65 -9.89
CA LEU A 479 7.32 19.33 -10.34
C LEU A 479 7.10 19.71 -11.82
N TYR A 480 7.58 20.89 -12.24
CA TYR A 480 7.54 21.32 -13.66
C TYR A 480 8.33 20.37 -14.57
N ASN A 481 9.49 19.89 -14.12
CA ASN A 481 10.24 18.90 -14.86
C ASN A 481 9.58 17.52 -14.88
N TYR A 482 8.94 17.14 -13.78
CA TYR A 482 8.23 15.87 -13.65
C TYR A 482 6.99 15.83 -14.56
N ALA A 483 6.20 16.90 -14.62
CA ALA A 483 5.04 17.02 -15.52
C ALA A 483 5.43 16.79 -16.99
N ASP A 484 6.57 17.32 -17.42
CA ASP A 484 7.11 17.07 -18.77
C ASP A 484 7.47 15.59 -19.01
N LEU A 485 7.97 14.88 -18.00
CA LEU A 485 8.23 13.44 -18.12
C LEU A 485 6.93 12.65 -18.29
N VAL A 486 5.89 13.02 -17.53
CA VAL A 486 4.58 12.37 -17.62
C VAL A 486 3.97 12.60 -19.00
N ARG A 487 3.91 13.86 -19.47
CA ARG A 487 3.44 14.21 -20.82
C ARG A 487 4.14 13.41 -21.92
N ASN A 488 5.46 13.22 -21.78
CA ASN A 488 6.26 12.52 -22.78
C ASN A 488 6.35 10.99 -22.55
N LEU A 489 5.56 10.44 -21.60
CA LEU A 489 5.56 9.01 -21.25
C LEU A 489 6.96 8.47 -20.90
N ALA A 490 7.77 9.32 -20.28
CA ALA A 490 9.19 9.08 -20.00
C ALA A 490 9.49 8.90 -18.50
N THR A 491 8.45 8.67 -17.68
CA THR A 491 8.60 8.40 -16.25
C THR A 491 9.15 7.00 -16.00
N PRO A 492 10.08 6.82 -15.06
CA PRO A 492 10.55 5.50 -14.68
C PRO A 492 9.43 4.71 -13.97
N PRO A 493 9.50 3.37 -13.93
CA PRO A 493 8.66 2.56 -13.05
C PRO A 493 8.76 3.03 -11.60
N ILE A 494 7.66 2.94 -10.86
CA ILE A 494 7.65 3.25 -9.44
C ILE A 494 8.02 2.00 -8.64
N GLU A 495 8.84 2.19 -7.60
CA GLU A 495 9.16 1.15 -6.63
C GLU A 495 8.13 1.21 -5.50
N ILE A 496 7.17 0.29 -5.50
CA ILE A 496 6.10 0.29 -4.49
C ILE A 496 6.73 0.07 -3.11
N THR A 497 6.51 1.01 -2.19
CA THR A 497 6.93 0.85 -0.80
C THR A 497 5.95 -0.09 -0.10
N PRO A 498 6.42 -1.20 0.50
CA PRO A 498 5.55 -2.02 1.34
C PRO A 498 5.05 -1.22 2.54
N GLN A 499 3.77 -1.32 2.90
CA GLN A 499 3.29 -0.71 4.12
C GLN A 499 4.03 -1.31 5.33
N PRO A 500 4.46 -0.50 6.32
CA PRO A 500 5.51 -0.93 7.22
C PRO A 500 5.05 -1.86 8.31
N GLY A 501 6.04 -2.63 8.72
CA GLY A 501 5.99 -3.86 9.49
C GLY A 501 6.48 -5.05 8.67
N SER A 502 6.78 -4.85 7.39
CA SER A 502 7.70 -5.68 6.56
C SER A 502 9.18 -5.67 6.99
N SER A 503 9.53 -5.19 8.20
CA SER A 503 10.94 -5.10 8.59
C SER A 503 11.57 -6.49 8.70
N THR A 504 12.74 -6.65 8.09
CA THR A 504 13.72 -7.66 8.49
C THR A 504 13.92 -7.53 10.01
N ILE A 505 13.80 -8.65 10.72
CA ILE A 505 14.04 -8.65 12.17
C ILE A 505 15.55 -8.49 12.45
N PRO A 506 15.98 -8.02 13.64
CA PRO A 506 17.39 -7.91 13.99
C PRO A 506 18.14 -9.26 13.82
N GLU A 507 19.43 -9.20 13.51
CA GLU A 507 20.27 -10.40 13.46
C GLU A 507 20.27 -11.11 14.82
N GLY A 508 20.09 -12.44 14.83
CA GLY A 508 19.89 -13.24 16.05
C GLY A 508 18.46 -13.23 16.62
N ALA A 509 17.56 -12.38 16.10
CA ALA A 509 16.14 -12.43 16.48
C ALA A 509 15.43 -13.59 15.78
N TRP A 510 14.33 -14.06 16.34
CA TRP A 510 13.50 -15.13 15.78
C TRP A 510 12.03 -14.94 16.14
N SER A 511 11.13 -15.62 15.43
CA SER A 511 9.68 -15.39 15.63
C SER A 511 8.85 -16.67 15.81
N ILE A 512 7.73 -16.53 16.53
CA ILE A 512 6.59 -17.45 16.50
C ILE A 512 5.38 -16.71 15.96
N VAL A 513 4.57 -17.37 15.13
CA VAL A 513 3.30 -16.81 14.64
C VAL A 513 2.12 -17.49 15.31
N LEU A 514 1.16 -16.71 15.80
CA LEU A 514 -0.12 -17.19 16.28
C LEU A 514 -1.19 -16.98 15.21
N LEU A 515 -1.92 -18.05 14.89
CA LEU A 515 -3.13 -18.04 14.08
C LEU A 515 -4.35 -18.07 15.02
N PRO A 516 -5.10 -16.96 15.14
CA PRO A 516 -6.30 -16.88 15.98
C PRO A 516 -7.46 -17.73 15.44
N ASP A 517 -8.59 -17.69 16.12
CA ASP A 517 -9.91 -18.22 15.75
C ASP A 517 -10.27 -18.01 14.26
N THR A 518 -10.15 -19.06 13.43
CA THR A 518 -10.33 -19.00 11.96
C THR A 518 -11.70 -19.49 11.50
N GLN A 519 -12.62 -19.81 12.40
CA GLN A 519 -13.86 -20.51 12.08
C GLN A 519 -14.70 -19.84 10.99
N ILE A 520 -14.75 -18.50 10.98
CA ILE A 520 -15.52 -17.75 10.00
C ILE A 520 -14.83 -17.74 8.63
N TYR A 521 -13.49 -17.80 8.58
CA TYR A 521 -12.75 -17.98 7.33
C TYR A 521 -13.05 -19.35 6.73
N SER A 522 -12.94 -20.41 7.53
CA SER A 522 -13.24 -21.78 7.09
C SER A 522 -14.68 -21.93 6.59
N GLN A 523 -15.62 -21.16 7.13
CA GLN A 523 -17.03 -21.20 6.72
C GLN A 523 -17.34 -20.33 5.49
N ASN A 524 -16.93 -19.06 5.51
CA ASN A 524 -17.43 -18.03 4.60
C ASN A 524 -16.34 -17.41 3.72
N TYR A 525 -15.09 -17.36 4.19
CA TYR A 525 -14.01 -16.61 3.54
C TYR A 525 -12.70 -17.43 3.47
N PRO A 526 -12.68 -18.62 2.82
CA PRO A 526 -11.55 -19.54 2.89
C PRO A 526 -10.25 -18.93 2.35
N GLY A 527 -10.34 -17.98 1.41
CA GLY A 527 -9.19 -17.24 0.89
C GLY A 527 -8.43 -16.42 1.94
N LEU A 528 -9.09 -15.98 3.02
CA LEU A 528 -8.41 -15.24 4.10
C LEU A 528 -7.49 -16.15 4.93
N PHE A 529 -7.91 -17.38 5.18
CA PHE A 529 -7.08 -18.36 5.89
C PHE A 529 -5.89 -18.81 5.01
N GLU A 530 -6.13 -19.00 3.71
CA GLU A 530 -5.04 -19.23 2.74
C GLU A 530 -4.06 -18.04 2.70
N ALA A 531 -4.53 -16.79 2.80
CA ALA A 531 -3.65 -15.62 2.85
C ALA A 531 -2.78 -15.57 4.11
N GLN A 532 -3.31 -15.95 5.28
CA GLN A 532 -2.50 -16.05 6.52
C GLN A 532 -1.36 -17.04 6.36
N THR A 533 -1.67 -18.23 5.87
CA THR A 533 -0.69 -19.32 5.74
C THR A 533 0.30 -19.08 4.60
N ALA A 534 -0.14 -18.47 3.50
CA ALA A 534 0.75 -18.04 2.41
C ALA A 534 1.74 -16.96 2.88
N TRP A 535 1.25 -15.94 3.60
CA TRP A 535 2.12 -14.92 4.15
C TRP A 535 3.19 -15.49 5.09
N ILE A 536 2.81 -16.44 5.95
CA ILE A 536 3.77 -17.13 6.81
C ILE A 536 4.83 -17.84 5.96
N ALA A 537 4.42 -18.62 4.95
CA ALA A 537 5.34 -19.33 4.05
C ALA A 537 6.33 -18.39 3.35
N ASP A 538 5.85 -17.24 2.89
CA ASP A 538 6.66 -16.23 2.20
C ASP A 538 7.61 -15.49 3.15
N ASN A 539 7.32 -15.45 4.46
CA ASN A 539 8.07 -14.68 5.45
C ASN A 539 8.96 -15.55 6.37
N ILE A 540 9.05 -16.87 6.13
CA ILE A 540 9.81 -17.80 7.00
C ILE A 540 11.24 -17.29 7.22
N LYS A 541 11.95 -16.96 6.14
CA LYS A 541 13.34 -16.53 6.18
C LYS A 541 13.49 -15.13 6.76
N ASP A 542 12.76 -14.16 6.21
CA ASP A 542 12.93 -12.73 6.52
C ASP A 542 12.53 -12.38 7.96
N ARG A 543 11.68 -13.21 8.58
CA ARG A 543 11.26 -13.07 9.98
C ARG A 543 11.76 -14.20 10.88
N ASN A 544 12.65 -15.06 10.36
CA ASN A 544 13.19 -16.22 11.05
C ASN A 544 12.11 -16.95 11.88
N ILE A 545 10.99 -17.26 11.22
CA ILE A 545 9.84 -17.90 11.87
C ILE A 545 10.26 -19.32 12.20
N LYS A 546 10.16 -19.71 13.48
CA LYS A 546 10.58 -21.03 13.95
C LYS A 546 9.40 -21.98 14.20
N PHE A 547 8.21 -21.42 14.47
CA PHE A 547 7.03 -22.22 14.77
C PHE A 547 5.72 -21.43 14.58
N VAL A 548 4.63 -22.13 14.25
CA VAL A 548 3.28 -21.55 14.14
C VAL A 548 2.31 -22.25 15.10
N LEU A 549 1.47 -21.47 15.79
CA LEU A 549 0.49 -21.97 16.76
C LEU A 549 -0.93 -21.52 16.39
N HIS A 550 -1.82 -22.47 16.09
CA HIS A 550 -3.24 -22.19 15.86
C HIS A 550 -4.03 -22.33 17.17
N LEU A 551 -4.79 -21.30 17.54
CA LEU A 551 -5.35 -21.13 18.89
C LEU A 551 -6.72 -21.80 19.10
N GLY A 552 -7.27 -22.44 18.08
CA GLY A 552 -8.50 -23.24 18.12
C GLY A 552 -9.64 -22.58 17.35
N ASP A 553 -10.83 -23.19 17.43
CA ASP A 553 -11.98 -22.87 16.57
C ASP A 553 -11.56 -22.77 15.10
N ILE A 554 -11.07 -23.89 14.57
CA ILE A 554 -10.64 -24.00 13.16
C ILE A 554 -11.87 -23.94 12.24
N THR A 555 -13.00 -24.46 12.70
CA THR A 555 -14.27 -24.56 11.97
C THR A 555 -15.41 -23.94 12.77
N ASN A 556 -16.50 -23.52 12.11
CA ASN A 556 -17.61 -22.82 12.79
C ASN A 556 -18.73 -23.76 13.19
N VAL A 557 -19.02 -24.78 12.38
CA VAL A 557 -20.10 -25.73 12.66
C VAL A 557 -19.65 -27.18 12.57
N ASN A 558 -18.34 -27.43 12.66
CA ASN A 558 -17.72 -28.75 12.57
C ASN A 558 -18.22 -29.54 11.34
N SER A 559 -18.13 -28.93 10.16
CA SER A 559 -18.60 -29.55 8.91
C SER A 559 -17.46 -29.98 8.00
N VAL A 560 -17.65 -31.06 7.24
CA VAL A 560 -16.62 -31.58 6.31
C VAL A 560 -16.13 -30.51 5.31
N PRO A 561 -16.97 -29.63 4.72
CA PRO A 561 -16.48 -28.55 3.87
C PRO A 561 -15.53 -27.59 4.59
N GLU A 562 -15.85 -27.14 5.81
CA GLU A 562 -15.00 -26.25 6.60
C GLU A 562 -13.64 -26.90 6.89
N TRP A 563 -13.63 -28.17 7.31
CA TRP A 563 -12.38 -28.92 7.53
C TRP A 563 -11.55 -29.09 6.26
N LYS A 564 -12.17 -29.22 5.07
CA LYS A 564 -11.44 -29.23 3.80
C LYS A 564 -10.78 -27.89 3.51
N PHE A 565 -11.46 -26.77 3.75
CA PHE A 565 -10.90 -25.44 3.56
C PHE A 565 -9.77 -25.16 4.54
N ALA A 566 -9.96 -25.45 5.83
CA ALA A 566 -8.93 -25.35 6.85
C ALA A 566 -7.70 -26.19 6.51
N ARG A 567 -7.90 -27.44 6.09
CA ARG A 567 -6.80 -28.32 5.68
C ARG A 567 -6.07 -27.79 4.45
N LYS A 568 -6.79 -27.24 3.47
CA LYS A 568 -6.18 -26.62 2.29
C LYS A 568 -5.30 -25.43 2.69
N ALA A 569 -5.80 -24.52 3.52
CA ALA A 569 -5.02 -23.37 3.99
C ALA A 569 -3.75 -23.82 4.73
N MET A 570 -3.89 -24.68 5.75
CA MET A 570 -2.75 -25.17 6.53
C MET A 570 -1.74 -25.96 5.69
N SER A 571 -2.15 -26.56 4.56
CA SER A 571 -1.22 -27.31 3.69
C SER A 571 -0.16 -26.45 3.00
N ASN A 572 -0.33 -25.13 2.98
CA ASN A 572 0.70 -24.20 2.53
C ASN A 572 1.98 -24.25 3.38
N LEU A 573 1.89 -24.76 4.63
CA LEU A 573 3.01 -24.84 5.56
C LEU A 573 3.65 -26.23 5.62
N ASP A 574 3.02 -27.25 5.04
CA ASP A 574 3.47 -28.64 5.11
C ASP A 574 4.91 -28.79 4.58
N GLY A 575 5.78 -29.40 5.39
CA GLY A 575 7.16 -29.70 5.00
C GLY A 575 8.10 -28.51 4.95
N ILE A 576 7.63 -27.28 5.22
CA ILE A 576 8.46 -26.06 5.24
C ILE A 576 8.38 -25.27 6.54
N MET A 577 7.29 -25.38 7.31
CA MET A 577 7.11 -24.67 8.58
C MET A 577 6.36 -25.55 9.59
N PRO A 578 6.99 -25.96 10.70
CA PRO A 578 6.30 -26.74 11.73
C PRO A 578 5.22 -25.90 12.41
N TYR A 579 4.10 -26.55 12.70
CA TYR A 579 2.97 -25.93 13.36
C TYR A 579 2.26 -26.89 14.34
N ALA A 580 1.65 -26.31 15.37
CA ALA A 580 0.72 -26.99 16.27
C ALA A 580 -0.64 -26.30 16.25
N PHE A 581 -1.69 -27.07 16.52
CA PHE A 581 -3.06 -26.58 16.55
C PHE A 581 -3.83 -27.28 17.67
N VAL A 582 -4.85 -26.61 18.17
CA VAL A 582 -5.80 -27.16 19.15
C VAL A 582 -7.21 -27.11 18.60
N THR A 583 -8.11 -27.90 19.18
CA THR A 583 -9.56 -27.79 18.93
C THR A 583 -10.16 -26.68 19.77
N GLY A 584 -11.15 -25.98 19.23
CA GLY A 584 -12.06 -25.13 19.98
C GLY A 584 -13.44 -25.75 20.23
N ASN A 585 -14.36 -24.99 20.82
CA ASN A 585 -15.71 -25.51 21.05
C ASN A 585 -16.49 -25.68 19.73
N HIS A 586 -16.21 -24.88 18.71
CA HIS A 586 -16.86 -25.00 17.40
C HIS A 586 -16.36 -26.18 16.57
N ASP A 587 -15.23 -26.78 16.95
CA ASP A 587 -14.65 -27.96 16.29
C ASP A 587 -15.26 -29.29 16.76
N TYR A 588 -16.13 -29.23 17.78
CA TYR A 588 -16.73 -30.40 18.41
C TYR A 588 -18.26 -30.42 18.30
N GLY A 589 -18.79 -31.63 18.15
CA GLY A 589 -20.20 -31.95 18.19
C GLY A 589 -21.00 -31.46 16.98
N PRO A 590 -22.28 -31.88 16.89
CA PRO A 590 -23.14 -31.52 15.76
C PRO A 590 -23.36 -30.01 15.68
N GLY A 591 -22.97 -29.40 14.57
CA GLY A 591 -23.15 -27.97 14.35
C GLY A 591 -22.20 -27.08 15.16
N GLY A 592 -21.08 -27.62 15.66
CA GLY A 592 -20.08 -26.86 16.41
C GLY A 592 -20.55 -26.37 17.78
N ASN A 593 -21.39 -27.17 18.46
CA ASN A 593 -21.96 -26.79 19.76
C ASN A 593 -21.25 -27.42 20.96
N ALA A 594 -20.19 -28.19 20.73
CA ALA A 594 -19.44 -28.93 21.73
C ALA A 594 -20.27 -29.87 22.62
N ALA A 595 -21.49 -30.27 22.23
CA ALA A 595 -22.35 -31.15 23.03
C ALA A 595 -21.83 -32.60 23.11
N THR A 596 -20.89 -32.96 22.23
CA THR A 596 -20.11 -34.20 22.23
C THR A 596 -18.67 -33.85 21.86
N ARG A 597 -17.72 -34.78 22.04
CA ARG A 597 -16.33 -34.62 21.57
C ARG A 597 -16.09 -35.22 20.18
N ASP A 598 -17.16 -35.40 19.39
CA ASP A 598 -17.04 -35.88 18.01
C ASP A 598 -16.52 -34.75 17.12
N THR A 599 -15.50 -35.01 16.31
CA THR A 599 -14.87 -34.03 15.41
C THR A 599 -14.41 -34.70 14.13
N PHE A 600 -14.43 -33.96 13.02
CA PHE A 600 -13.79 -34.40 11.77
C PHE A 600 -12.29 -34.05 11.71
N LEU A 601 -11.72 -33.42 12.73
CA LEU A 601 -10.29 -33.05 12.78
C LEU A 601 -9.39 -34.19 12.30
N ASN A 602 -9.53 -35.37 12.89
CA ASN A 602 -8.66 -36.52 12.64
C ASN A 602 -8.87 -37.19 11.27
N ASP A 603 -9.94 -36.86 10.55
CA ASP A 603 -10.13 -37.30 9.16
C ASP A 603 -9.27 -36.46 8.19
N HIS A 604 -8.99 -35.21 8.57
CA HIS A 604 -8.30 -34.22 7.75
C HIS A 604 -6.85 -33.99 8.17
N PHE A 605 -6.57 -34.00 9.47
CA PHE A 605 -5.27 -33.80 10.10
C PHE A 605 -4.84 -35.11 10.77
N LYS A 606 -4.31 -36.04 9.99
CA LYS A 606 -3.94 -37.39 10.47
C LYS A 606 -2.56 -37.37 11.08
N VAL A 607 -2.38 -38.06 12.20
CA VAL A 607 -1.05 -38.21 12.85
C VAL A 607 0.03 -38.67 11.87
N SER A 608 -0.29 -39.55 10.92
CA SER A 608 0.66 -40.04 9.91
C SER A 608 1.24 -38.96 8.99
N GLN A 609 0.60 -37.78 8.89
CA GLN A 609 1.11 -36.64 8.13
C GLN A 609 2.18 -35.86 8.90
N TYR A 610 2.12 -35.90 10.23
CA TYR A 610 2.97 -35.11 11.14
C TYR A 610 4.06 -35.95 11.81
N GLN A 611 3.87 -37.26 11.94
CA GLN A 611 4.73 -38.13 12.76
C GLN A 611 6.21 -38.17 12.34
N ASN A 612 6.52 -37.75 11.10
CA ASN A 612 7.88 -37.69 10.57
C ASN A 612 8.48 -36.28 10.64
N TRP A 613 7.74 -35.29 11.16
CA TRP A 613 8.28 -33.95 11.34
C TRP A 613 9.33 -33.99 12.46
N PRO A 614 10.49 -33.34 12.28
CA PRO A 614 11.52 -33.27 13.33
C PRO A 614 10.97 -32.72 14.65
N THR A 615 9.97 -31.84 14.57
CA THR A 615 9.38 -31.22 15.75
C THR A 615 8.26 -32.03 16.39
N PHE A 616 7.76 -33.10 15.77
CA PHE A 616 6.60 -33.82 16.31
C PHE A 616 7.04 -34.79 17.41
N GLY A 617 6.60 -34.55 18.65
CA GLY A 617 6.98 -35.38 19.79
C GLY A 617 6.03 -36.55 20.04
N GLY A 618 4.72 -36.36 19.81
CA GLY A 618 3.74 -37.41 19.98
C GLY A 618 2.34 -36.92 20.33
N VAL A 619 1.43 -37.87 20.54
CA VAL A 619 0.01 -37.63 20.87
C VAL A 619 -0.41 -38.42 22.10
N LYS A 620 -1.43 -37.94 22.81
CA LYS A 620 -2.02 -38.66 23.96
C LYS A 620 -2.67 -39.97 23.53
N ASP A 621 -3.55 -39.88 22.54
CA ASP A 621 -4.37 -40.99 22.08
C ASP A 621 -3.91 -41.39 20.67
N ALA A 622 -3.63 -42.68 20.46
CA ALA A 622 -3.08 -43.16 19.20
C ALA A 622 -3.96 -42.78 18.00
N GLY A 623 -3.35 -42.13 17.01
CA GLY A 623 -4.03 -41.69 15.79
C GLY A 623 -4.88 -40.42 15.92
N LYS A 624 -4.85 -39.74 17.07
CA LYS A 624 -5.63 -38.51 17.32
C LYS A 624 -4.74 -37.29 17.57
N MET A 625 -4.99 -36.21 16.85
CA MET A 625 -4.30 -34.92 16.99
C MET A 625 -4.92 -34.00 18.06
N ASP A 626 -6.03 -34.39 18.70
CA ASP A 626 -6.73 -33.61 19.73
C ASP A 626 -5.79 -33.12 20.85
N ASN A 627 -4.79 -33.93 21.20
CA ASN A 627 -3.76 -33.59 22.17
C ASN A 627 -2.39 -34.04 21.65
N SER A 628 -1.50 -33.09 21.39
CA SER A 628 -0.17 -33.35 20.84
C SER A 628 0.91 -32.55 21.58
N PHE A 629 2.15 -33.00 21.48
CA PHE A 629 3.30 -32.22 21.89
C PHE A 629 4.36 -32.15 20.81
N HIS A 630 5.07 -31.03 20.79
CA HIS A 630 6.09 -30.72 19.79
C HIS A 630 7.36 -30.19 20.46
N LEU A 631 8.51 -30.50 19.88
CA LEU A 631 9.83 -30.12 20.35
C LEU A 631 10.49 -29.25 19.29
N PHE A 632 11.00 -28.10 19.66
CA PHE A 632 11.81 -27.28 18.75
C PHE A 632 12.82 -26.49 19.55
N SER A 633 13.81 -25.92 18.88
CA SER A 633 14.85 -25.11 19.53
C SER A 633 15.00 -23.79 18.77
N ALA A 634 15.14 -22.69 19.51
CA ALA A 634 15.28 -21.35 18.95
C ALA A 634 15.96 -20.40 19.95
N GLY A 635 16.89 -19.58 19.48
CA GLY A 635 17.62 -18.62 20.32
C GLY A 635 18.29 -19.25 21.55
N GLY A 636 18.91 -20.42 21.38
CA GLY A 636 19.58 -21.17 22.46
C GLY A 636 18.67 -21.93 23.41
N VAL A 637 17.35 -21.86 23.21
CA VAL A 637 16.36 -22.41 24.14
C VAL A 637 15.67 -23.62 23.51
N ASP A 638 15.64 -24.72 24.26
CA ASP A 638 14.91 -25.93 23.89
C ASP A 638 13.47 -25.83 24.38
N PHE A 639 12.53 -25.76 23.45
CA PHE A 639 11.11 -25.63 23.74
C PHE A 639 10.37 -26.96 23.68
N ILE A 640 9.30 -27.05 24.46
CA ILE A 640 8.24 -28.05 24.32
C ILE A 640 6.88 -27.36 24.23
N VAL A 641 6.16 -27.57 23.14
CA VAL A 641 4.77 -27.11 22.97
C VAL A 641 3.83 -28.22 23.41
N LEU A 642 2.91 -27.92 24.32
CA LEU A 642 1.79 -28.76 24.67
C LEU A 642 0.52 -28.15 24.06
N ALA A 643 0.01 -28.79 23.00
CA ALA A 643 -1.23 -28.39 22.33
C ALA A 643 -2.37 -29.29 22.82
N LEU A 644 -3.23 -28.73 23.68
CA LEU A 644 -4.27 -29.46 24.41
C LEU A 644 -5.66 -29.05 23.96
N GLU A 645 -6.54 -30.05 23.81
CA GLU A 645 -7.93 -29.95 23.35
C GLU A 645 -8.77 -28.87 24.06
N TRP A 646 -9.86 -28.43 23.42
CA TRP A 646 -10.90 -27.66 24.10
C TRP A 646 -11.41 -28.35 25.37
N ALA A 647 -11.64 -27.54 26.41
CA ALA A 647 -12.09 -27.99 27.72
C ALA A 647 -11.24 -29.17 28.23
N VAL A 648 -9.94 -28.93 28.39
CA VAL A 648 -8.91 -29.92 28.72
C VAL A 648 -9.34 -30.79 29.90
N GLN A 649 -9.28 -32.11 29.71
CA GLN A 649 -9.69 -33.08 30.72
C GLN A 649 -8.60 -33.35 31.75
N ASP A 650 -8.97 -33.76 32.96
CA ASP A 650 -8.01 -34.10 34.02
C ASP A 650 -7.02 -35.20 33.61
N GLU A 651 -7.48 -36.20 32.85
CA GLU A 651 -6.59 -37.23 32.29
C GLU A 651 -5.57 -36.67 31.28
N THR A 652 -5.97 -35.65 30.52
CA THR A 652 -5.10 -34.95 29.58
C THR A 652 -4.07 -34.11 30.33
N VAL A 653 -4.43 -33.49 31.46
CA VAL A 653 -3.48 -32.80 32.34
C VAL A 653 -2.44 -33.78 32.93
N VAL A 654 -2.88 -34.96 33.39
CA VAL A 654 -1.98 -36.01 33.88
C VAL A 654 -1.02 -36.47 32.79
N TRP A 655 -1.52 -36.67 31.56
CA TRP A 655 -0.69 -37.02 30.42
C TRP A 655 0.32 -35.91 30.11
N ALA A 656 -0.10 -34.65 30.03
CA ALA A 656 0.77 -33.50 29.78
C ALA A 656 1.88 -33.39 30.83
N GLN A 657 1.56 -33.60 32.12
CA GLN A 657 2.58 -33.66 33.18
C GLN A 657 3.56 -34.81 32.96
N SER A 658 3.11 -35.98 32.51
CA SER A 658 3.99 -37.11 32.21
C SER A 658 4.94 -36.81 31.05
N VAL A 659 4.53 -35.99 30.09
CA VAL A 659 5.38 -35.51 29.00
C VAL A 659 6.42 -34.53 29.53
N LEU A 660 6.02 -33.54 30.33
CA LEU A 660 6.97 -32.59 30.95
C LEU A 660 8.02 -33.29 31.82
N ASN A 661 7.63 -34.35 32.52
CA ASN A 661 8.57 -35.16 33.31
C ASN A 661 9.61 -35.90 32.44
N GLN A 662 9.28 -36.21 31.19
CA GLN A 662 10.22 -36.82 30.22
C GLN A 662 11.19 -35.79 29.64
N TYR A 663 10.79 -34.52 29.58
CA TYR A 663 11.58 -33.41 29.03
C TYR A 663 11.83 -32.29 30.06
N PRO A 664 12.44 -32.60 31.22
CA PRO A 664 12.53 -31.65 32.35
C PRO A 664 13.37 -30.41 32.08
N ASN A 665 14.27 -30.46 31.09
CA ASN A 665 15.17 -29.36 30.75
C ASN A 665 14.60 -28.41 29.70
N ARG A 666 13.42 -28.70 29.14
CA ARG A 666 12.80 -27.86 28.11
C ARG A 666 11.92 -26.76 28.73
N THR A 667 11.85 -25.63 28.06
CA THR A 667 10.94 -24.53 28.39
C THR A 667 9.59 -24.77 27.72
N ALA A 668 8.52 -24.79 28.50
CA ALA A 668 7.21 -25.19 28.02
C ALA A 668 6.36 -24.02 27.51
N ILE A 669 5.60 -24.29 26.46
CA ILE A 669 4.54 -23.44 25.91
C ILE A 669 3.23 -24.22 25.99
N LEU A 670 2.20 -23.66 26.62
CA LEU A 670 0.85 -24.22 26.60
C LEU A 670 0.02 -23.55 25.50
N VAL A 671 -0.57 -24.34 24.61
CA VAL A 671 -1.63 -23.87 23.71
C VAL A 671 -2.90 -24.65 24.05
N THR A 672 -3.98 -23.93 24.29
CA THR A 672 -5.33 -24.48 24.46
C THR A 672 -6.35 -23.40 24.15
N HIS A 673 -7.58 -23.77 23.79
CA HIS A 673 -8.51 -22.79 23.28
C HIS A 673 -9.06 -21.82 24.34
N ALA A 674 -9.19 -22.24 25.60
CA ALA A 674 -9.66 -21.38 26.69
C ALA A 674 -8.68 -21.35 27.87
N PHE A 675 -8.11 -20.18 28.15
CA PHE A 675 -7.23 -19.96 29.29
C PHE A 675 -7.40 -18.55 29.89
N MET A 676 -7.07 -17.51 29.14
CA MET A 676 -7.31 -16.09 29.47
C MET A 676 -8.67 -15.62 28.96
N ASN A 677 -9.26 -14.66 29.67
CA ASN A 677 -10.42 -13.89 29.27
C ASN A 677 -10.02 -12.46 28.86
N ASN A 678 -10.91 -11.73 28.18
CA ASN A 678 -10.70 -10.39 27.64
C ASN A 678 -10.62 -9.26 28.69
N ASN A 679 -10.53 -9.63 29.96
CA ASN A 679 -10.38 -8.73 31.09
C ASN A 679 -9.02 -8.89 31.78
N ASP A 680 -8.06 -9.52 31.10
CA ASP A 680 -6.71 -9.84 31.60
C ASP A 680 -6.67 -10.76 32.83
N PHE A 681 -7.76 -11.50 33.10
CA PHE A 681 -7.80 -12.57 34.08
C PHE A 681 -7.92 -13.93 33.40
N ARG A 682 -7.32 -14.96 34.01
CA ARG A 682 -7.61 -16.35 33.65
C ARG A 682 -9.08 -16.65 33.87
N TYR A 683 -9.63 -17.57 33.09
CA TYR A 683 -10.95 -18.12 33.38
C TYR A 683 -10.96 -18.79 34.76
N ASP A 684 -11.89 -18.38 35.62
CA ASP A 684 -12.17 -18.98 36.92
C ASP A 684 -13.68 -19.06 37.15
N HIS A 685 -14.25 -20.26 36.99
CA HIS A 685 -15.69 -20.50 37.20
C HIS A 685 -16.14 -20.29 38.66
N LEU A 686 -15.20 -20.17 39.61
CA LEU A 686 -15.49 -19.88 41.01
C LEU A 686 -15.46 -18.38 41.31
N ASP A 687 -14.99 -17.53 40.38
CA ASP A 687 -14.98 -16.08 40.56
C ASP A 687 -16.39 -15.49 40.37
N THR A 688 -17.11 -15.41 41.49
CA THR A 688 -18.43 -14.77 41.56
C THR A 688 -18.37 -13.24 41.55
N THR A 689 -17.19 -12.64 41.69
CA THR A 689 -17.01 -11.17 41.75
C THR A 689 -16.75 -10.56 40.37
N LYS A 690 -16.14 -11.33 39.47
CA LYS A 690 -15.90 -10.97 38.07
C LYS A 690 -16.34 -12.12 37.17
N PRO A 691 -17.66 -12.35 37.03
CA PRO A 691 -18.15 -13.46 36.23
C PRO A 691 -17.65 -13.35 34.79
N GLN A 692 -17.14 -14.45 34.25
CA GLN A 692 -16.59 -14.53 32.89
C GLN A 692 -17.49 -15.41 32.05
N THR A 693 -18.05 -14.86 30.99
CA THR A 693 -18.86 -15.62 30.03
C THR A 693 -18.00 -16.53 29.17
N TYR A 694 -18.60 -17.57 28.62
CA TYR A 694 -17.93 -18.55 27.77
C TYR A 694 -16.90 -19.41 28.52
N ASN A 695 -17.00 -19.55 29.85
CA ASN A 695 -16.12 -20.46 30.56
C ASN A 695 -16.38 -21.92 30.09
N PRO A 696 -15.37 -22.78 29.91
CA PRO A 696 -15.56 -24.19 29.58
C PRO A 696 -16.59 -24.92 30.47
N HIS A 697 -16.71 -24.53 31.74
CA HIS A 697 -17.70 -25.08 32.68
C HIS A 697 -19.15 -24.81 32.27
N ASP A 698 -19.41 -23.73 31.53
CA ASP A 698 -20.75 -23.34 31.07
C ASP A 698 -21.26 -24.17 29.88
N TYR A 699 -20.35 -24.86 29.17
CA TYR A 699 -20.71 -25.68 28.01
C TYR A 699 -21.18 -27.08 28.41
N SER A 700 -22.06 -27.69 27.61
CA SER A 700 -22.51 -29.07 27.82
C SER A 700 -21.49 -30.14 27.43
N THR A 701 -20.25 -29.74 27.12
CA THR A 701 -19.16 -30.63 26.72
C THR A 701 -18.95 -31.75 27.74
N PRO A 702 -18.98 -33.03 27.33
CA PRO A 702 -18.79 -34.16 28.23
C PRO A 702 -17.39 -34.21 28.85
N GLY A 703 -17.34 -34.72 30.09
CA GLY A 703 -16.10 -34.96 30.85
C GLY A 703 -15.87 -33.95 31.96
N LEU A 704 -14.81 -34.18 32.76
CA LEU A 704 -14.29 -33.19 33.70
C LEU A 704 -13.50 -32.16 32.91
N LYS A 705 -13.87 -30.88 33.05
CA LYS A 705 -13.32 -29.78 32.26
C LYS A 705 -12.44 -28.91 33.15
N ASN A 706 -11.35 -28.40 32.60
CA ASN A 706 -10.51 -27.41 33.26
C ASN A 706 -10.64 -26.06 32.56
N ASP A 707 -10.77 -25.00 33.36
CA ASP A 707 -10.59 -23.62 32.91
C ASP A 707 -9.15 -23.13 33.14
N GLY A 708 -8.87 -21.87 32.80
CA GLY A 708 -7.53 -21.30 32.85
C GLY A 708 -6.90 -21.33 34.25
N GLU A 709 -7.66 -20.98 35.29
CA GLU A 709 -7.18 -21.00 36.67
C GLU A 709 -6.93 -22.42 37.16
N GLN A 710 -7.77 -23.39 36.77
CA GLN A 710 -7.50 -24.79 37.08
C GLN A 710 -6.27 -25.34 36.35
N LEU A 711 -6.07 -25.02 35.07
CA LEU A 711 -4.87 -25.40 34.32
C LEU A 711 -3.61 -24.73 34.87
N TRP A 712 -3.69 -23.46 35.27
CA TRP A 712 -2.62 -22.76 35.96
C TRP A 712 -2.20 -23.50 37.22
N ASN A 713 -3.18 -23.88 38.05
CA ASN A 713 -2.93 -24.51 39.34
C ASN A 713 -2.43 -25.95 39.25
N LYS A 714 -2.99 -26.73 38.31
CA LYS A 714 -2.68 -28.15 38.14
C LYS A 714 -1.40 -28.39 37.34
N LEU A 715 -1.08 -27.53 36.37
CA LEU A 715 0.00 -27.74 35.41
C LEU A 715 0.99 -26.56 35.38
N VAL A 716 0.55 -25.38 34.96
CA VAL A 716 1.48 -24.30 34.53
C VAL A 716 2.37 -23.82 35.67
N LYS A 717 1.80 -23.45 36.82
CA LYS A 717 2.54 -22.82 37.91
C LYS A 717 3.57 -23.74 38.59
N ASN A 718 3.46 -25.05 38.39
CA ASN A 718 4.36 -26.03 39.01
C ASN A 718 5.49 -26.49 38.08
N ASN A 719 5.53 -26.00 36.83
CA ASN A 719 6.46 -26.46 35.80
C ASN A 719 7.16 -25.27 35.11
N ASN A 720 8.16 -25.56 34.27
CA ASN A 720 8.99 -24.58 33.57
C ASN A 720 8.30 -23.99 32.32
N PHE A 721 7.10 -23.45 32.46
CA PHE A 721 6.43 -22.73 31.36
C PHE A 721 6.97 -21.30 31.22
N ALA A 722 7.09 -20.84 29.98
CA ALA A 722 7.33 -19.43 29.66
C ALA A 722 6.07 -18.75 29.09
N PHE A 723 5.23 -19.51 28.38
CA PHE A 723 4.07 -18.97 27.68
C PHE A 723 2.81 -19.83 27.83
N THR A 724 1.65 -19.17 27.85
CA THR A 724 0.36 -19.77 27.53
C THR A 724 -0.37 -18.94 26.46
N PHE A 725 -0.98 -19.61 25.49
CA PHE A 725 -1.70 -18.98 24.38
C PHE A 725 -3.11 -19.56 24.22
N ASN A 726 -4.12 -18.70 24.03
CA ASN A 726 -5.49 -19.11 23.76
C ASN A 726 -6.28 -18.16 22.85
N GLY A 727 -7.38 -18.67 22.30
CA GLY A 727 -8.36 -17.95 21.48
C GLY A 727 -9.69 -17.80 22.21
N HIS A 728 -10.82 -18.15 21.57
CA HIS A 728 -12.16 -18.37 22.14
C HIS A 728 -12.94 -17.10 22.51
N VAL A 729 -12.29 -16.17 23.20
CA VAL A 729 -12.98 -15.11 23.91
C VAL A 729 -13.26 -13.90 23.03
N LEU A 730 -14.51 -13.44 23.03
CA LEU A 730 -14.95 -12.26 22.28
C LEU A 730 -14.61 -10.94 23.01
N GLY A 731 -15.29 -9.83 22.67
CA GLY A 731 -15.04 -8.50 23.23
C GLY A 731 -14.05 -7.72 22.38
N ASP A 732 -13.00 -7.16 22.99
CA ASP A 732 -11.85 -6.63 22.24
C ASP A 732 -10.98 -7.75 21.64
N GLY A 733 -11.20 -9.00 22.09
CA GLY A 733 -10.55 -10.18 21.54
C GLY A 733 -9.10 -10.35 21.98
N THR A 734 -8.66 -9.64 23.03
CA THR A 734 -7.30 -9.75 23.53
C THR A 734 -7.24 -9.86 25.04
N GLY A 735 -6.15 -10.39 25.55
CA GLY A 735 -5.86 -10.37 26.97
C GLY A 735 -4.40 -10.67 27.20
N PHE A 736 -3.76 -9.98 28.14
CA PHE A 736 -2.35 -10.18 28.41
C PHE A 736 -2.02 -9.97 29.89
N ARG A 737 -1.28 -10.93 30.45
CA ARG A 737 -0.71 -10.78 31.80
C ARG A 737 0.56 -11.61 31.95
N ILE A 738 1.34 -11.27 32.97
CA ILE A 738 2.50 -12.06 33.40
C ILE A 738 2.32 -12.39 34.88
N ASP A 739 2.45 -13.67 35.25
CA ASP A 739 2.54 -14.11 36.64
C ASP A 739 3.75 -15.01 36.83
N ASN A 740 4.30 -15.03 38.05
CA ASN A 740 5.38 -15.93 38.37
C ASN A 740 4.86 -17.34 38.71
N ASN A 741 5.53 -18.36 38.19
CA ASN A 741 5.33 -19.74 38.64
C ASN A 741 5.90 -19.94 40.06
N ASN A 742 5.74 -21.13 40.64
CA ASN A 742 6.23 -21.44 41.99
C ASN A 742 7.77 -21.39 42.13
N ALA A 743 8.50 -21.46 41.01
CA ALA A 743 9.95 -21.28 40.97
C ALA A 743 10.38 -19.80 40.84
N GLY A 744 9.42 -18.87 40.79
CA GLY A 744 9.67 -17.44 40.64
C GLY A 744 9.95 -16.99 39.19
N LYS A 745 9.82 -17.88 38.20
CA LYS A 745 10.01 -17.53 36.78
C LYS A 745 8.73 -16.91 36.21
N PRO A 746 8.83 -15.83 35.41
CA PRO A 746 7.66 -15.20 34.79
C PRO A 746 7.06 -16.09 33.70
N VAL A 747 5.73 -16.14 33.65
CA VAL A 747 4.95 -16.83 32.62
C VAL A 747 4.02 -15.82 31.96
N ALA A 748 4.27 -15.52 30.68
CA ALA A 748 3.41 -14.66 29.89
C ALA A 748 2.18 -15.44 29.38
N GLN A 749 1.00 -14.87 29.57
CA GLN A 749 -0.28 -15.49 29.25
C GLN A 749 -1.01 -14.57 28.28
N MET A 750 -1.37 -15.06 27.10
CA MET A 750 -1.86 -14.23 26.01
C MET A 750 -3.08 -14.82 25.30
N LEU A 751 -4.11 -14.00 25.17
CA LEU A 751 -5.32 -14.23 24.40
C LEU A 751 -5.26 -13.41 23.10
N ALA A 752 -5.61 -14.02 21.97
CA ALA A 752 -5.85 -13.33 20.70
C ALA A 752 -6.99 -14.00 19.91
N ASN A 753 -8.04 -13.25 19.61
CA ASN A 753 -9.21 -13.68 18.86
C ASN A 753 -9.81 -12.49 18.08
N TYR A 754 -9.77 -12.54 16.75
CA TYR A 754 -10.24 -11.44 15.91
C TYR A 754 -11.59 -11.71 15.25
N GLN A 755 -12.25 -12.83 15.55
CA GLN A 755 -13.39 -13.35 14.78
C GLN A 755 -14.57 -12.38 14.63
N MET A 756 -14.68 -11.38 15.51
CA MET A 756 -15.77 -10.39 15.52
C MET A 756 -15.54 -9.19 14.60
N ARG A 757 -14.36 -9.08 13.96
CA ARG A 757 -14.10 -8.03 12.95
C ARG A 757 -14.80 -8.37 11.63
N ASN A 758 -14.75 -7.43 10.67
CA ASN A 758 -15.26 -7.65 9.32
C ASN A 758 -14.61 -8.89 8.67
N LEU A 759 -15.31 -9.46 7.67
CA LEU A 759 -14.93 -10.69 6.97
C LEU A 759 -14.46 -11.84 7.89
N GLY A 760 -15.00 -11.92 9.12
CA GLY A 760 -14.67 -12.97 10.07
C GLY A 760 -13.35 -12.80 10.81
N GLY A 761 -12.72 -11.62 10.74
CA GLY A 761 -11.49 -11.30 11.45
C GLY A 761 -10.41 -10.59 10.64
N GLU A 762 -10.66 -10.32 9.34
CA GLU A 762 -9.75 -9.69 8.35
C GLU A 762 -8.31 -10.24 8.29
N ALA A 763 -8.18 -11.56 8.42
CA ALA A 763 -6.94 -12.32 8.32
C ALA A 763 -5.83 -11.91 9.30
N TYR A 764 -6.14 -11.18 10.39
CA TYR A 764 -5.12 -10.79 11.35
C TYR A 764 -4.48 -12.01 12.04
N LEU A 765 -3.14 -12.02 12.09
CA LEU A 765 -2.30 -12.96 12.82
C LEU A 765 -1.39 -12.19 13.79
N ARG A 766 -0.90 -12.85 14.84
CA ARG A 766 0.11 -12.25 15.73
C ARG A 766 1.50 -12.79 15.44
N VAL A 767 2.48 -11.90 15.42
CA VAL A 767 3.90 -12.24 15.35
C VAL A 767 4.53 -11.88 16.68
N LEU A 768 5.10 -12.88 17.36
CA LEU A 768 5.94 -12.71 18.54
C LEU A 768 7.40 -12.78 18.09
N GLU A 769 8.06 -11.64 18.07
CA GLU A 769 9.47 -11.47 17.69
C GLU A 769 10.33 -11.45 18.96
N PHE A 770 11.11 -12.50 19.16
CA PHE A 770 12.06 -12.68 20.24
C PHE A 770 13.37 -12.01 19.86
N GLN A 771 13.76 -11.01 20.65
CA GLN A 771 14.97 -10.24 20.40
C GLN A 771 16.24 -11.04 20.75
N PRO A 772 17.40 -10.66 20.21
CA PRO A 772 18.67 -11.37 20.44
C PRO A 772 19.13 -11.34 21.91
N ASP A 773 18.55 -10.48 22.74
CA ASP A 773 18.91 -10.32 24.16
C ASP A 773 18.42 -11.46 25.08
N GLY A 774 17.75 -12.47 24.52
CA GLY A 774 17.28 -13.66 25.25
C GLY A 774 16.14 -13.41 26.23
N LYS A 775 15.55 -12.20 26.26
CA LYS A 775 14.49 -11.83 27.21
C LYS A 775 13.37 -10.98 26.63
N THR A 776 13.63 -10.13 25.66
CA THR A 776 12.64 -9.19 25.13
C THR A 776 11.80 -9.87 24.05
N VAL A 777 10.48 -9.78 24.18
CA VAL A 777 9.52 -10.26 23.19
C VAL A 777 8.68 -9.08 22.71
N LYS A 778 8.68 -8.85 21.40
CA LYS A 778 7.83 -7.86 20.74
C LYS A 778 6.65 -8.57 20.10
N VAL A 779 5.45 -8.05 20.35
CA VAL A 779 4.21 -8.54 19.79
C VAL A 779 3.71 -7.55 18.75
N THR A 780 3.40 -8.03 17.56
CA THR A 780 2.73 -7.24 16.53
C THR A 780 1.57 -8.03 15.94
N THR A 781 0.53 -7.33 15.50
CA THR A 781 -0.64 -7.94 14.88
C THR A 781 -0.76 -7.47 13.44
N HIS A 782 -0.70 -8.39 12.48
CA HIS A 782 -0.62 -8.10 11.05
C HIS A 782 -1.75 -8.76 10.27
N SER A 783 -2.34 -8.05 9.30
CA SER A 783 -3.24 -8.63 8.31
C SER A 783 -2.51 -8.75 6.97
N PRO A 784 -2.40 -9.94 6.38
CA PRO A 784 -1.79 -10.13 5.07
C PRO A 784 -2.66 -9.60 3.94
N VAL A 785 -3.98 -9.51 4.12
CA VAL A 785 -4.89 -9.05 3.06
C VAL A 785 -4.94 -7.53 2.93
N TYR A 786 -4.71 -6.83 4.04
CA TYR A 786 -4.55 -5.39 4.03
C TYR A 786 -3.08 -4.95 4.04
N ASN A 787 -2.18 -5.90 4.23
CA ASN A 787 -0.77 -5.67 4.48
C ASN A 787 -0.52 -4.58 5.55
N ASN A 788 -1.31 -4.57 6.62
CA ASN A 788 -1.27 -3.54 7.66
C ASN A 788 -1.17 -4.15 9.06
N TYR A 789 -0.88 -3.28 10.03
CA TYR A 789 -0.74 -3.66 11.44
C TYR A 789 -1.84 -3.00 12.28
N LEU A 790 -2.32 -3.71 13.30
CA LEU A 790 -3.06 -3.06 14.38
C LEU A 790 -2.05 -2.43 15.35
N THR A 791 -2.19 -1.13 15.59
CA THR A 791 -1.22 -0.32 16.35
C THR A 791 -1.72 0.09 17.73
N THR A 792 -2.85 -0.44 18.18
CA THR A 792 -3.32 -0.19 19.55
C THR A 792 -2.42 -0.91 20.56
N THR A 793 -2.38 -0.42 21.80
CA THR A 793 -1.41 -0.88 22.82
C THR A 793 -1.53 -2.34 23.20
N ASP A 794 -2.69 -2.95 22.95
CA ASP A 794 -2.97 -4.37 23.12
C ASP A 794 -2.51 -5.22 21.93
N GLN A 795 -2.13 -4.62 20.80
CA GLN A 795 -1.81 -5.29 19.53
C GLN A 795 -0.35 -5.08 19.07
N ASP A 796 0.27 -3.97 19.46
CA ASP A 796 1.68 -3.64 19.25
C ASP A 796 2.32 -3.22 20.59
N PHE A 797 3.06 -4.14 21.19
CA PHE A 797 3.70 -3.95 22.50
C PHE A 797 4.90 -4.85 22.68
N GLN A 798 5.68 -4.62 23.74
CA GLN A 798 6.80 -5.47 24.12
C GLN A 798 6.76 -5.79 25.61
N PHE A 799 7.34 -6.92 25.99
CA PHE A 799 7.49 -7.35 27.37
C PHE A 799 8.76 -8.20 27.54
N GLU A 800 9.17 -8.42 28.78
CA GLU A 800 10.32 -9.26 29.10
C GLU A 800 9.88 -10.61 29.70
N VAL A 801 10.34 -11.70 29.11
CA VAL A 801 10.33 -13.06 29.68
C VAL A 801 11.73 -13.64 29.47
N PRO A 802 12.59 -13.64 30.49
CA PRO A 802 13.93 -14.22 30.38
C PRO A 802 13.84 -15.71 30.09
N LEU A 803 14.32 -16.14 28.91
CA LEU A 803 14.24 -17.53 28.48
C LEU A 803 15.41 -18.39 28.98
N GLY A 804 16.37 -17.77 29.68
CA GLY A 804 17.49 -18.45 30.32
C GLY A 804 18.56 -18.93 29.35
N ALA A 805 18.66 -18.32 28.16
CA ALA A 805 19.82 -18.48 27.30
C ALA A 805 21.06 -17.92 28.02
N ALA A 806 22.16 -18.66 27.96
CA ALA A 806 23.40 -18.28 28.61
C ALA A 806 24.12 -17.19 27.79
N ASP A 807 24.74 -16.27 28.51
CA ASP A 807 25.70 -15.27 28.04
C ASP A 807 26.80 -15.31 29.11
N ALA A 808 27.64 -16.34 29.03
CA ALA A 808 28.55 -16.75 30.07
C ALA A 808 29.72 -15.76 30.20
N ASP A 809 30.09 -15.07 29.12
CA ASP A 809 31.18 -14.10 29.10
C ASP A 809 30.70 -12.63 29.21
N ASN A 810 29.37 -12.40 29.12
CA ASN A 810 28.69 -11.10 29.26
C ASN A 810 29.11 -10.08 28.20
N ASP A 811 29.42 -10.53 26.99
CA ASP A 811 29.75 -9.65 25.86
C ASP A 811 28.50 -9.09 25.17
N GLY A 812 27.31 -9.61 25.51
CA GLY A 812 26.01 -9.20 24.97
C GLY A 812 25.54 -10.03 23.78
N ILE A 813 26.28 -11.07 23.40
CA ILE A 813 25.90 -12.14 22.49
C ILE A 813 25.57 -13.36 23.35
N LEU A 814 24.46 -14.04 23.08
CA LEU A 814 24.16 -15.28 23.79
C LEU A 814 25.18 -16.34 23.36
N ASP A 815 25.63 -17.23 24.26
CA ASP A 815 26.58 -18.33 23.98
C ASP A 815 26.18 -19.13 22.72
N TYR A 816 24.87 -19.23 22.46
CA TYR A 816 24.30 -19.89 21.28
C TYR A 816 24.61 -19.20 19.93
N TYR A 817 24.83 -17.88 19.94
CA TYR A 817 25.19 -17.09 18.76
C TYR A 817 26.66 -16.70 18.74
N ASP A 818 27.43 -17.21 19.68
CA ASP A 818 28.82 -16.84 19.88
C ASP A 818 29.75 -17.80 19.11
N GLU A 819 30.76 -17.23 18.45
CA GLU A 819 31.80 -17.98 17.75
C GLU A 819 32.81 -18.62 18.72
N ASP A 820 32.88 -18.13 19.95
CA ASP A 820 33.82 -18.58 20.99
C ASP A 820 33.36 -19.87 21.69
N PHE A 821 32.13 -20.33 21.44
CA PHE A 821 31.52 -21.52 22.05
C PHE A 821 31.28 -22.65 21.03
N ASP A 822 31.55 -23.88 21.47
CA ASP A 822 31.28 -25.16 20.79
C ASP A 822 30.68 -26.08 21.86
N ASP A 823 29.35 -26.03 21.96
CA ASP A 823 28.58 -26.58 23.08
C ASP A 823 28.65 -28.13 23.13
N ASP A 824 28.70 -28.80 21.98
CA ASP A 824 28.75 -30.26 21.88
C ASP A 824 30.14 -30.84 21.57
N ASN A 825 31.13 -29.97 21.34
CA ASN A 825 32.54 -30.29 21.11
C ASN A 825 32.77 -31.20 19.89
N ASP A 826 31.94 -31.07 18.86
CA ASP A 826 32.13 -31.80 17.60
C ASP A 826 33.16 -31.14 16.66
N GLY A 827 33.56 -29.90 16.98
CA GLY A 827 34.53 -29.09 16.25
C GLY A 827 33.91 -28.03 15.34
N LEU A 828 32.59 -27.84 15.37
CA LEU A 828 31.86 -26.75 14.74
C LEU A 828 31.37 -25.79 15.84
N ASN A 829 31.57 -24.48 15.67
CA ASN A 829 31.14 -23.53 16.71
C ASN A 829 29.63 -23.21 16.60
N ASN A 830 29.05 -22.77 17.71
CA ASN A 830 27.60 -22.53 17.86
C ASN A 830 27.06 -21.57 16.78
N TYR A 831 27.83 -20.51 16.45
CA TYR A 831 27.46 -19.58 15.37
C TYR A 831 27.33 -20.28 14.01
N LEU A 832 28.31 -21.10 13.62
CA LEU A 832 28.29 -21.80 12.33
C LEU A 832 27.16 -22.81 12.28
N GLU A 833 26.95 -23.56 13.36
CA GLU A 833 25.87 -24.53 13.46
C GLU A 833 24.50 -23.88 13.25
N HIS A 834 24.19 -22.84 14.02
CA HIS A 834 22.90 -22.18 13.90
C HIS A 834 22.78 -21.33 12.63
N SER A 835 23.75 -20.46 12.39
CA SER A 835 23.61 -19.34 11.44
C SER A 835 24.02 -19.71 10.02
N VAL A 836 24.79 -20.79 9.84
CA VAL A 836 25.28 -21.22 8.53
C VAL A 836 24.69 -22.57 8.11
N TYR A 837 24.70 -23.57 8.99
CA TYR A 837 24.38 -24.96 8.61
C TYR A 837 23.01 -25.44 9.08
N GLY A 838 22.36 -24.73 10.01
CA GLY A 838 21.04 -25.09 10.54
C GLY A 838 21.06 -26.32 11.43
N THR A 839 22.22 -26.68 11.99
CA THR A 839 22.42 -27.80 12.91
C THR A 839 22.20 -27.38 14.36
N SER A 840 22.13 -28.35 15.27
CA SER A 840 21.88 -28.13 16.68
C SER A 840 23.19 -28.12 17.46
N SER A 841 23.54 -26.97 18.02
CA SER A 841 24.77 -26.79 18.80
C SER A 841 24.91 -27.64 20.06
N LYS A 842 23.87 -28.37 20.44
CA LYS A 842 23.88 -29.24 21.61
C LYS A 842 24.03 -30.71 21.24
N THR A 843 24.11 -31.03 19.96
CA THR A 843 24.08 -32.40 19.45
C THR A 843 25.05 -32.55 18.31
N ALA A 844 26.17 -33.23 18.59
CA ALA A 844 27.22 -33.43 17.60
C ALA A 844 26.75 -34.11 16.31
N ASP A 845 25.58 -34.75 16.30
CA ASP A 845 24.96 -35.45 15.17
C ASP A 845 23.48 -35.06 15.17
N THR A 846 23.13 -34.03 14.39
CA THR A 846 21.81 -33.37 14.44
C THR A 846 20.70 -34.26 13.91
N ASP A 847 20.96 -35.07 12.87
CA ASP A 847 19.96 -35.95 12.27
C ASP A 847 19.96 -37.38 12.84
N GLY A 848 20.93 -37.70 13.68
CA GLY A 848 21.04 -38.93 14.45
C GLY A 848 21.43 -40.15 13.61
N ASP A 849 22.08 -39.96 12.46
CA ASP A 849 22.42 -41.05 11.55
C ASP A 849 23.74 -41.78 11.92
N GLY A 850 24.55 -41.18 12.78
CA GLY A 850 25.80 -41.69 13.33
C GLY A 850 27.06 -40.97 12.83
N ILE A 851 26.94 -39.92 12.02
CA ILE A 851 28.02 -39.03 11.59
C ILE A 851 27.83 -37.67 12.26
N SER A 852 28.93 -37.01 12.65
CA SER A 852 28.81 -35.70 13.29
C SER A 852 28.65 -34.58 12.27
N ASP A 853 27.95 -33.51 12.64
CA ASP A 853 27.63 -32.38 11.76
C ASP A 853 28.89 -31.77 11.13
N ALA A 854 29.94 -31.54 11.95
CA ALA A 854 31.23 -31.06 11.48
C ALA A 854 31.88 -31.97 10.41
N LYS A 855 31.70 -33.30 10.52
CA LYS A 855 32.28 -34.26 9.56
C LYS A 855 31.48 -34.30 8.26
N GLU A 856 30.17 -34.18 8.35
CA GLU A 856 29.31 -34.12 7.18
C GLU A 856 29.58 -32.88 6.35
N ILE A 857 29.69 -31.72 7.00
CA ILE A 857 30.07 -30.47 6.35
C ILE A 857 31.46 -30.59 5.71
N ALA A 858 32.43 -31.18 6.40
CA ALA A 858 33.76 -31.42 5.85
C ALA A 858 33.74 -32.40 4.66
N ALA A 859 32.80 -33.35 4.65
CA ALA A 859 32.58 -34.30 3.54
C ALA A 859 31.70 -33.73 2.42
N GLY A 860 31.04 -32.59 2.64
CA GLY A 860 30.08 -31.99 1.71
C GLY A 860 28.72 -32.68 1.66
N THR A 861 28.37 -33.45 2.70
CA THR A 861 27.03 -34.07 2.90
C THR A 861 26.12 -33.14 3.71
N ASN A 862 24.86 -33.52 3.94
CA ASN A 862 23.87 -32.62 4.53
C ASN A 862 23.61 -32.98 6.01
N PRO A 863 24.09 -32.19 6.98
CA PRO A 863 24.10 -32.56 8.40
C PRO A 863 22.71 -32.56 9.09
N VAL A 864 21.64 -32.29 8.34
CA VAL A 864 20.26 -32.32 8.84
C VAL A 864 19.40 -33.36 8.12
N ARG A 865 20.03 -34.26 7.36
CA ARG A 865 19.35 -35.25 6.54
C ARG A 865 20.09 -36.59 6.63
N ASN A 866 19.43 -37.55 7.28
CA ASN A 866 19.91 -38.92 7.42
C ASN A 866 20.40 -39.50 6.08
N ASP A 867 21.72 -39.58 5.94
CA ASP A 867 22.46 -40.00 4.74
C ASP A 867 22.99 -41.45 4.91
N ARG A 868 22.60 -42.11 6.01
CA ARG A 868 22.91 -43.53 6.28
C ARG A 868 22.57 -44.50 5.15
N PRO A 869 21.46 -44.38 4.41
CA PRO A 869 21.18 -45.27 3.27
C PRO A 869 22.24 -45.17 2.16
N GLU A 870 22.73 -43.96 1.89
CA GLU A 870 23.78 -43.69 0.92
C GLU A 870 25.14 -44.24 1.41
N PHE A 871 25.44 -44.09 2.70
CA PHE A 871 26.65 -44.64 3.31
C PHE A 871 26.64 -46.18 3.31
N ASP A 872 25.50 -46.79 3.65
CA ASP A 872 25.29 -48.24 3.59
C ASP A 872 25.43 -48.74 2.15
N ALA A 873 24.92 -48.00 1.16
CA ALA A 873 25.10 -48.35 -0.26
C ALA A 873 26.58 -48.33 -0.70
N VAL A 874 27.37 -47.35 -0.27
CA VAL A 874 28.83 -47.33 -0.59
C VAL A 874 29.55 -48.48 0.13
N LYS A 875 29.22 -48.73 1.40
CA LYS A 875 29.82 -49.78 2.22
C LYS A 875 29.51 -51.18 1.68
N GLU A 876 28.27 -51.42 1.23
CA GLU A 876 27.82 -52.69 0.67
C GLU A 876 28.36 -52.95 -0.74
N ASN A 877 28.71 -51.90 -1.49
CA ASN A 877 29.24 -51.99 -2.87
C ASN A 877 30.72 -51.61 -2.99
N ARG A 878 31.48 -51.64 -1.88
CA ARG A 878 32.88 -51.16 -1.81
C ARG A 878 33.81 -51.82 -2.85
N ASP A 879 33.62 -53.11 -3.12
CA ASP A 879 34.46 -53.90 -4.03
C ASP A 879 34.22 -53.47 -5.49
N ASP A 880 32.97 -53.13 -5.84
CA ASP A 880 32.58 -52.64 -7.17
C ASP A 880 33.06 -51.20 -7.42
N LEU A 881 33.24 -50.42 -6.34
CA LEU A 881 33.77 -49.06 -6.38
C LEU A 881 35.29 -48.98 -6.32
N GLY A 882 35.98 -50.13 -6.19
CA GLY A 882 37.45 -50.18 -6.10
C GLY A 882 38.02 -49.54 -4.83
N LEU A 883 37.23 -49.51 -3.75
CA LEU A 883 37.62 -48.94 -2.47
C LEU A 883 38.31 -50.02 -1.62
N PHE A 884 39.40 -49.65 -0.94
CA PHE A 884 40.12 -50.52 -0.01
C PHE A 884 40.01 -49.95 1.40
N THR A 885 39.84 -50.83 2.37
CA THR A 885 39.87 -50.50 3.79
C THR A 885 41.30 -50.55 4.33
N ARG A 886 41.52 -49.99 5.52
CA ARG A 886 42.82 -50.09 6.20
C ARG A 886 43.21 -51.55 6.44
N ASP A 887 42.25 -52.44 6.63
CA ASP A 887 42.46 -53.88 6.83
C ASP A 887 42.89 -54.60 5.55
N ASP A 888 42.69 -53.98 4.37
CA ASP A 888 43.14 -54.50 3.07
C ASP A 888 44.61 -54.11 2.76
N LEU A 889 45.23 -53.29 3.60
CA LEU A 889 46.61 -52.83 3.45
C LEU A 889 47.56 -53.71 4.28
N MET A 890 48.64 -54.18 3.65
CA MET A 890 49.68 -54.99 4.30
C MET A 890 50.91 -54.13 4.57
N ASP A 891 51.35 -54.07 5.82
CA ASP A 891 52.58 -53.36 6.17
C ASP A 891 53.81 -54.21 5.85
N VAL A 892 54.85 -53.57 5.30
CA VAL A 892 56.14 -54.20 4.99
C VAL A 892 57.30 -53.45 5.63
N ARG A 893 58.28 -54.19 6.15
CA ARG A 893 59.52 -53.60 6.70
C ARG A 893 60.73 -54.49 6.47
N PRO A 894 61.95 -53.94 6.42
CA PRO A 894 63.15 -54.77 6.48
C PRO A 894 63.31 -55.41 7.86
N SER A 895 63.63 -56.71 7.90
CA SER A 895 64.08 -57.42 9.11
C SER A 895 65.37 -56.80 9.66
N PRO A 896 65.64 -56.89 10.98
CA PRO A 896 66.89 -56.44 11.54
C PRO A 896 68.10 -57.01 10.78
N THR A 897 68.87 -56.11 10.19
CA THR A 897 70.04 -56.46 9.38
C THR A 897 71.11 -57.09 10.26
N LEU A 898 71.43 -58.36 10.02
CA LEU A 898 72.50 -59.03 10.76
C LEU A 898 73.82 -58.84 10.03
N ILE A 899 74.75 -58.12 10.67
CA ILE A 899 76.16 -58.09 10.27
C ILE A 899 76.91 -58.98 11.25
N ASP A 900 77.45 -60.09 10.74
CA ASP A 900 78.28 -61.03 11.50
C ASP A 900 79.68 -61.12 10.90
N VAL A 901 80.69 -61.34 11.75
CA VAL A 901 82.08 -61.50 11.32
C VAL A 901 82.63 -62.78 11.91
N LYS A 902 82.80 -63.80 11.07
CA LYS A 902 83.27 -65.12 11.47
C LYS A 902 84.25 -65.66 10.44
N ASP A 903 85.29 -66.32 10.92
CA ASP A 903 86.31 -66.99 10.08
C ASP A 903 86.96 -66.05 9.03
N GLY A 904 87.13 -64.78 9.38
CA GLY A 904 87.75 -63.77 8.49
C GLY A 904 86.83 -63.24 7.38
N GLN A 905 85.52 -63.53 7.44
CA GLN A 905 84.51 -63.04 6.50
C GLN A 905 83.47 -62.19 7.24
N VAL A 906 83.01 -61.11 6.62
CA VAL A 906 81.86 -60.31 7.05
C VAL A 906 80.66 -60.76 6.23
N LYS A 907 79.57 -61.13 6.90
CA LYS A 907 78.29 -61.49 6.28
C LYS A 907 77.23 -60.45 6.59
N LEU A 908 76.39 -60.16 5.61
CA LEU A 908 75.30 -59.21 5.68
C LEU A 908 74.02 -59.87 5.17
N ASP A 909 73.02 -59.93 6.04
CA ASP A 909 71.75 -60.60 5.79
C ASP A 909 70.60 -59.60 5.73
N PHE A 910 69.78 -59.66 4.68
CA PHE A 910 68.56 -58.88 4.53
C PHE A 910 67.36 -59.78 4.22
N GLN A 911 66.27 -59.59 4.95
CA GLN A 911 64.99 -60.27 4.76
C GLN A 911 63.88 -59.24 4.85
N LEU A 912 62.95 -59.18 3.89
CA LEU A 912 61.75 -58.36 4.04
C LEU A 912 60.76 -59.10 4.95
N LEU A 913 60.08 -58.38 5.83
CA LEU A 913 58.99 -58.87 6.67
C LEU A 913 57.70 -58.17 6.27
N GLN A 914 56.57 -58.88 6.39
CA GLN A 914 55.23 -58.33 6.26
C GLN A 914 54.42 -58.58 7.53
N SER A 915 53.45 -57.72 7.82
CA SER A 915 52.54 -57.87 8.95
C SER A 915 51.15 -57.33 8.61
N PRO A 916 50.08 -58.09 8.92
CA PRO A 916 48.71 -57.62 8.75
C PRO A 916 48.23 -56.72 9.89
N ASP A 917 48.95 -56.67 11.03
CA ASP A 917 48.48 -56.03 12.26
C ASP A 917 49.55 -55.20 12.98
N LEU A 918 50.73 -55.04 12.37
CA LEU A 918 51.95 -54.44 12.94
C LEU A 918 52.52 -55.17 14.18
N ILE A 919 51.90 -56.25 14.64
CA ILE A 919 52.28 -57.01 15.84
C ILE A 919 53.02 -58.28 15.43
N GLU A 920 52.40 -59.13 14.61
CA GLU A 920 53.00 -60.36 14.11
C GLU A 920 53.66 -60.13 12.75
N TRP A 921 54.98 -60.31 12.69
CA TRP A 921 55.77 -60.11 11.47
C TRP A 921 56.27 -61.44 10.93
N SER A 922 56.08 -61.69 9.64
CA SER A 922 56.51 -62.91 8.94
C SER A 922 57.36 -62.59 7.71
N PRO A 923 58.26 -63.50 7.26
CA PRO A 923 59.06 -63.28 6.07
C PRO A 923 58.24 -63.06 4.80
N ALA A 924 58.54 -61.99 4.07
CA ALA A 924 57.95 -61.64 2.78
C ALA A 924 58.98 -61.82 1.64
N GLY A 925 59.17 -63.05 1.18
CA GLY A 925 60.12 -63.40 0.11
C GLY A 925 61.42 -64.04 0.61
N GLU A 926 62.37 -64.27 -0.29
CA GLU A 926 63.64 -64.94 0.03
C GLU A 926 64.66 -64.00 0.69
N LYS A 927 65.49 -64.58 1.56
CA LYS A 927 66.59 -63.90 2.24
C LYS A 927 67.74 -63.65 1.26
N MET A 928 68.27 -62.44 1.22
CA MET A 928 69.49 -62.12 0.48
C MET A 928 70.69 -62.05 1.41
N GLU A 929 71.78 -62.74 1.04
CA GLU A 929 73.03 -62.80 1.80
C GLU A 929 74.20 -62.30 0.95
N TRP A 930 75.01 -61.41 1.51
CA TRP A 930 76.27 -60.96 0.92
C TRP A 930 77.44 -61.20 1.87
N SER A 931 78.61 -61.55 1.31
CA SER A 931 79.80 -61.77 2.12
C SER A 931 81.07 -61.20 1.49
N MET A 932 82.00 -60.73 2.32
CA MET A 932 83.31 -60.22 1.89
C MET A 932 84.43 -60.52 2.90
N PRO A 933 85.70 -60.64 2.48
CA PRO A 933 86.82 -60.86 3.38
C PRO A 933 87.11 -59.63 4.27
N ALA A 934 87.39 -59.84 5.55
CA ALA A 934 87.85 -58.80 6.47
C ALA A 934 89.39 -58.71 6.48
N GLY A 935 89.96 -57.64 5.92
CA GLY A 935 91.41 -57.42 5.90
C GLY A 935 92.01 -56.99 7.25
N ASN A 936 93.31 -57.22 7.45
CA ASN A 936 94.04 -56.80 8.64
C ASN A 936 94.00 -55.26 8.78
N GLY A 937 93.35 -54.77 9.84
CA GLY A 937 93.23 -53.35 10.15
C GLY A 937 91.91 -52.69 9.73
N THR A 938 91.01 -53.42 9.05
CA THR A 938 89.70 -52.89 8.67
C THR A 938 88.80 -52.73 9.91
N ARG A 939 88.32 -51.51 10.17
CA ARG A 939 87.34 -51.21 11.20
C ARG A 939 85.98 -50.97 10.55
N LEU A 940 84.95 -51.69 10.98
CA LEU A 940 83.60 -51.58 10.44
C LEU A 940 82.68 -50.91 11.47
N PHE A 941 81.79 -50.04 11.00
CA PHE A 941 80.73 -49.45 11.83
C PHE A 941 79.48 -50.30 11.69
N ARG A 942 78.85 -50.65 12.82
CA ARG A 942 77.53 -51.29 12.84
C ARG A 942 76.48 -50.19 12.98
N LEU A 943 75.66 -50.00 11.96
CA LEU A 943 74.38 -49.30 12.10
C LEU A 943 73.37 -50.31 12.66
N ARG A 944 72.87 -50.06 13.87
CA ARG A 944 71.65 -50.69 14.37
C ARG A 944 70.51 -49.72 14.06
N MET A 945 69.51 -50.17 13.29
CA MET A 945 68.20 -49.54 13.31
C MET A 945 67.51 -50.08 14.57
N ASP A 946 67.17 -49.22 15.53
CA ASP A 946 66.63 -49.65 16.81
C ASP A 946 65.16 -50.12 16.69
N GLU A 947 64.78 -51.01 17.61
CA GLU A 947 63.42 -51.51 17.77
C GLU A 947 62.54 -50.43 18.40
N GLN A 948 61.34 -50.20 17.85
CA GLN A 948 60.36 -49.24 18.35
C GLN A 948 60.12 -49.39 19.86
N VAL A 949 60.24 -48.26 20.58
CA VAL A 949 59.73 -48.09 21.94
C VAL A 949 58.19 -48.12 21.91
N PRO A 950 57.49 -48.89 22.77
CA PRO A 950 56.03 -48.84 22.84
C PRO A 950 55.56 -47.48 23.36
N ALA A 951 54.51 -46.92 22.76
CA ALA A 951 53.90 -45.65 23.18
C ALA A 951 53.41 -45.69 24.65
N PRO A 952 53.46 -44.57 25.40
CA PRO A 952 52.89 -44.51 26.74
C PRO A 952 51.35 -44.52 26.68
N ALA A 953 50.73 -45.22 27.64
CA ALA A 953 49.28 -45.27 27.82
C ALA A 953 48.69 -43.87 28.18
N PRO A 954 47.41 -43.59 27.85
CA PRO A 954 46.81 -42.29 28.12
C PRO A 954 46.61 -42.04 29.62
N ALA A 955 46.86 -40.81 30.06
CA ALA A 955 46.53 -40.35 31.40
C ALA A 955 45.01 -40.06 31.50
N HIS A 956 44.45 -40.40 32.66
CA HIS A 956 43.04 -40.25 33.03
C HIS A 956 42.53 -38.81 33.04
#